data_AF-A0ABD6XEM5-F1
#
_entry.id   AF-A0ABD6XEM5-F1
#
_cell.length_a   1.000
_cell.length_b   1.000
_cell.length_c   1.000
_cell.angle_alpha   90.00
_cell.angle_beta   90.00
_cell.angle_gamma   90.00
#
_symmetry.space_group_name_H-M   'P 1'
#
loop_
_entity.id
_entity.type
_entity.pdbx_description
1 polymer ?
#
loop_
_entity_poly.entity_id
_entity_poly.type
_entity_poly.pdbx_seq_one_letter_code
_entity_poly.pdbx_strand_id
1 'polypeptide(L)'
;MEIKKHYKLYKDGKNWCAMALAVAAVSAGLVLGNTNVKADTPTDNVPVVKTTNPTTGDANAELASQEKAAQAKDNGNYGYLDSAQVVNNNDLHVSGWQATNQAAGKDNRYLVAYDSTTNTELGRTSVTESVARPDVAKAYPDVVNAKDSGYQATMNNLDWSKVKSVDDQIHIVSRYSDAANGEGNRVDNWSQPINLDKGNYAYLDNFGVKDNQLQVSGWNATNKALGKANHYVILYDHTAGHEITRVKVEPTVRPDVAKAYSQVINAKDSGFNTAFSLAGIDLNHELQIISRYSDAANGEGNYVSYWYAPKKFAPANTSNQGSLDSFNLSNGQLIVSGWHATDYSQVENNHYLILFDNTNKTQVKSIKVTNVARPDVAKAYPTVATAGQSGFNANFGTVNLISGHSYSLVSRYSTLDGGNGDNGQSKTTDYWFNPVTLDQQASYVDSFTKTDKGYNVKGWMVSDQSINKPNAYLILLNDGQEIARTKVELTDRPDVAKVYPSIYNSQKSGFNGEFKVDPTKANGNLKVIMQFAGDDANKDFSDQYSQNYPTNAGNFDNIHVTASQVNLSGWHASTQAGNKPYEWLIVLDNNGQELYRQEITDKGLGRNDVQNVYPYIEGANKSGFQVTMNIPTKMQGHLVRFVHRLTDDKDGNGNFIDLSSNPVLVNLEYNLNANGINRYILNNHINHATITVNHVIPSDTTDVYSETEDGKPNMVVVHETANPNDSIWGEINYEKAHYNNAFVHAFVDGDQIIEISPTDHEAWGAAYPANGRAVQFEQVEVYGANNFARELVNAAYYTAYKMNEYGMVPSLAQVNGTGTLWSHHNVTQYIANGKTDHTDPDGYWANRASRYFGTSYTMKDFFELVKYEYSHL
;
A
#
# COMPACT_ATOMS: atom_id res chain seq x y z
N MET A 1 -31.81 16.71 -5.92
CA MET A 1 -32.74 17.17 -4.88
C MET A 1 -31.91 17.39 -3.63
N GLU A 2 -31.69 18.63 -3.22
CA GLU A 2 -30.97 18.89 -1.97
C GLU A 2 -31.85 18.58 -0.77
N ILE A 3 -31.24 18.07 0.30
CA ILE A 3 -31.22 18.69 1.63
C ILE A 3 -29.97 18.15 2.33
N LYS A 4 -29.06 19.06 2.73
CA LYS A 4 -28.08 18.83 3.79
C LYS A 4 -28.53 19.60 5.03
N LYS A 5 -28.34 19.02 6.21
CA LYS A 5 -27.99 19.73 7.46
C LYS A 5 -27.37 18.70 8.44
N HIS A 6 -26.28 19.09 9.09
CA HIS A 6 -25.47 18.29 10.03
C HIS A 6 -25.80 18.66 11.49
N TYR A 7 -25.36 17.87 12.49
CA TYR A 7 -24.69 18.37 13.73
C TYR A 7 -23.89 17.27 14.49
N LYS A 8 -22.98 17.71 15.39
CA LYS A 8 -21.92 17.03 16.20
C LYS A 8 -22.46 16.51 17.57
N LEU A 9 -21.82 15.67 18.41
CA LEU A 9 -20.71 14.67 18.41
C LEU A 9 -20.68 14.02 19.85
N TYR A 10 -20.15 12.79 20.08
CA TYR A 10 -19.23 12.47 21.22
C TYR A 10 -18.65 11.03 21.19
N LYS A 11 -17.54 10.80 21.93
CA LYS A 11 -16.85 9.51 22.14
C LYS A 11 -16.25 9.46 23.55
N ASP A 12 -16.51 8.41 24.34
CA ASP A 12 -15.55 7.64 25.18
C ASP A 12 -16.27 6.47 25.93
N GLY A 13 -15.53 5.48 26.48
CA GLY A 13 -16.00 4.70 27.66
C GLY A 13 -16.36 3.20 27.53
N LYS A 14 -15.38 2.33 27.22
CA LYS A 14 -15.24 0.87 27.55
C LYS A 14 -16.46 0.06 28.10
N ASN A 15 -16.91 -0.97 27.36
CA ASN A 15 -16.82 -2.41 27.71
C ASN A 15 -17.59 -3.34 26.74
N TRP A 16 -17.27 -4.63 26.72
CA TRP A 16 -17.74 -5.64 25.73
C TRP A 16 -18.80 -6.62 26.29
N CYS A 17 -19.64 -7.15 25.37
CA CYS A 17 -20.51 -8.36 25.50
C CYS A 17 -21.77 -8.27 26.42
N ALA A 18 -22.95 -8.85 26.10
CA ALA A 18 -23.43 -9.49 24.86
C ALA A 18 -24.98 -9.70 24.82
N MET A 19 -25.49 -9.99 23.61
CA MET A 19 -26.59 -10.94 23.26
C MET A 19 -28.10 -10.57 23.36
N ALA A 20 -28.74 -10.54 22.18
CA ALA A 20 -30.02 -11.23 21.85
C ALA A 20 -30.12 -11.31 20.31
N LEU A 21 -29.74 -12.42 19.64
CA LEU A 21 -30.55 -13.61 19.35
C LEU A 21 -31.91 -13.36 18.66
N ALA A 22 -31.91 -13.48 17.33
CA ALA A 22 -33.06 -13.92 16.55
C ALA A 22 -32.62 -15.14 15.72
N VAL A 23 -33.32 -16.26 15.85
CA VAL A 23 -32.95 -17.56 15.27
C VAL A 23 -33.79 -17.85 14.03
N ALA A 24 -33.14 -18.09 12.90
CA ALA A 24 -33.71 -18.85 11.79
C ALA A 24 -32.93 -20.16 11.68
N ALA A 25 -33.56 -21.27 12.05
CA ALA A 25 -32.91 -22.58 12.11
C ALA A 25 -32.97 -23.29 10.76
N VAL A 26 -31.81 -23.58 10.17
CA VAL A 26 -31.63 -24.68 9.22
C VAL A 26 -30.49 -25.54 9.75
N SER A 27 -30.85 -26.67 10.36
CA SER A 27 -29.91 -27.58 11.01
C SER A 27 -29.24 -28.50 9.99
N ALA A 28 -27.93 -28.34 9.78
CA ALA A 28 -27.09 -29.38 9.21
C ALA A 28 -26.63 -30.33 10.32
N GLY A 29 -27.17 -31.55 10.33
CA GLY A 29 -26.73 -32.63 11.23
C GLY A 29 -25.91 -33.66 10.47
N LEU A 30 -24.59 -33.70 10.69
CA LEU A 30 -23.77 -34.88 10.41
C LEU A 30 -23.68 -35.72 11.68
N VAL A 31 -23.96 -37.03 11.60
CA VAL A 31 -23.13 -38.13 12.13
C VAL A 31 -23.83 -39.49 11.87
N LEU A 32 -23.06 -40.37 11.21
CA LEU A 32 -23.09 -41.85 11.22
C LEU A 32 -24.43 -42.59 11.39
N GLY A 33 -24.85 -43.27 10.32
CA GLY A 33 -25.88 -44.30 10.33
C GLY A 33 -25.65 -45.37 9.25
N ASN A 34 -24.73 -46.31 9.49
CA ASN A 34 -24.64 -47.54 8.69
C ASN A 34 -25.85 -48.42 8.99
N THR A 35 -26.76 -48.64 8.03
CA THR A 35 -27.60 -49.86 7.99
C THR A 35 -27.92 -50.26 6.55
N ASN A 36 -27.78 -51.56 6.26
CA ASN A 36 -28.21 -52.17 5.01
C ASN A 36 -29.71 -52.48 5.06
N VAL A 37 -30.45 -52.15 3.99
CA VAL A 37 -31.77 -52.71 3.63
C VAL A 37 -31.79 -52.69 2.09
N LYS A 38 -31.43 -53.74 1.34
CA LYS A 38 -32.01 -55.10 1.27
C LYS A 38 -33.53 -55.11 1.32
N ALA A 39 -34.15 -54.98 0.14
CA ALA A 39 -35.49 -55.49 -0.08
C ALA A 39 -35.38 -56.98 -0.43
N ASP A 40 -35.82 -57.85 0.48
CA ASP A 40 -35.79 -59.30 0.28
C ASP A 40 -36.93 -59.78 -0.62
N THR A 41 -36.59 -60.78 -1.44
CA THR A 41 -37.52 -61.62 -2.19
C THR A 41 -38.23 -62.58 -1.23
N PRO A 42 -39.54 -62.85 -1.39
CA PRO A 42 -40.16 -64.01 -0.76
C PRO A 42 -39.80 -65.28 -1.53
N THR A 43 -39.10 -66.19 -0.87
CA THR A 43 -39.12 -67.63 -1.16
C THR A 43 -40.47 -68.24 -0.68
N ASP A 44 -40.87 -69.51 -0.89
CA ASP A 44 -40.06 -70.72 -1.06
C ASP A 44 -40.90 -71.95 -1.53
N ASN A 45 -40.20 -72.99 -2.05
CA ASN A 45 -40.53 -74.45 -1.96
C ASN A 45 -41.75 -75.04 -2.73
N VAL A 46 -41.78 -76.30 -3.24
CA VAL A 46 -40.93 -77.53 -3.28
C VAL A 46 -41.58 -78.56 -4.28
N PRO A 47 -41.06 -79.76 -4.69
CA PRO A 47 -39.73 -80.45 -4.59
C PRO A 47 -39.00 -80.56 -5.97
N VAL A 48 -37.70 -80.85 -6.16
CA VAL A 48 -36.72 -81.89 -5.70
C VAL A 48 -36.82 -83.28 -6.39
N VAL A 49 -35.77 -83.68 -7.15
CA VAL A 49 -34.95 -84.94 -7.05
C VAL A 49 -34.19 -85.27 -8.38
N LYS A 50 -32.85 -85.39 -8.27
CA LYS A 50 -31.81 -86.26 -8.92
C LYS A 50 -32.20 -87.19 -10.11
N THR A 51 -31.33 -87.61 -11.08
CA THR A 51 -29.85 -87.77 -11.12
C THR A 51 -29.30 -88.03 -12.56
N THR A 52 -27.96 -88.06 -12.70
CA THR A 52 -27.10 -88.84 -13.66
C THR A 52 -27.02 -88.51 -15.18
N ASN A 53 -25.81 -88.09 -15.60
CA ASN A 53 -25.13 -88.49 -16.86
C ASN A 53 -24.90 -90.04 -16.88
N PRO A 54 -24.65 -90.75 -18.03
CA PRO A 54 -23.88 -90.27 -19.20
C PRO A 54 -24.22 -90.83 -20.63
N THR A 55 -23.45 -90.34 -21.62
CA THR A 55 -22.97 -90.99 -22.87
C THR A 55 -23.89 -91.36 -24.07
N THR A 56 -23.48 -90.84 -25.23
CA THR A 56 -23.44 -91.42 -26.61
C THR A 56 -24.71 -91.91 -27.32
N GLY A 57 -24.88 -91.48 -28.58
CA GLY A 57 -25.68 -92.17 -29.60
C GLY A 57 -25.97 -91.30 -30.83
N ASP A 58 -25.55 -91.72 -32.01
CA ASP A 58 -25.84 -91.05 -33.29
C ASP A 58 -27.35 -90.96 -33.57
N ALA A 59 -27.83 -89.78 -33.97
CA ALA A 59 -29.20 -89.54 -34.44
C ALA A 59 -29.27 -88.68 -35.71
N ASN A 60 -28.20 -88.69 -36.53
CA ASN A 60 -28.11 -87.94 -37.79
C ASN A 60 -28.82 -88.62 -38.99
N ALA A 61 -29.75 -89.54 -38.74
CA ALA A 61 -30.36 -90.39 -39.77
C ALA A 61 -31.90 -90.29 -39.87
N GLU A 62 -32.57 -89.51 -39.01
CA GLU A 62 -34.04 -89.51 -38.91
C GLU A 62 -34.73 -88.17 -39.24
N LEU A 63 -34.02 -87.23 -39.90
CA LEU A 63 -34.64 -86.06 -40.55
C LEU A 63 -35.10 -86.33 -41.99
N ALA A 64 -34.57 -87.37 -42.66
CA ALA A 64 -34.65 -87.52 -44.12
C ALA A 64 -35.93 -88.18 -44.67
N SER A 65 -36.94 -88.47 -43.84
CA SER A 65 -38.09 -89.32 -44.21
C SER A 65 -39.48 -88.75 -43.93
N GLN A 66 -39.60 -87.45 -43.63
CA GLN A 66 -40.91 -86.74 -43.56
C GLN A 66 -41.06 -85.58 -44.57
N GLU A 67 -40.10 -85.41 -45.48
CA GLU A 67 -40.05 -84.24 -46.39
C GLU A 67 -40.76 -84.42 -47.76
N LYS A 68 -41.40 -85.57 -48.04
CA LYS A 68 -41.76 -85.93 -49.43
C LYS A 68 -43.22 -86.28 -49.75
N ALA A 69 -44.19 -85.93 -48.90
CA ALA A 69 -45.60 -86.20 -49.18
C ALA A 69 -46.63 -85.23 -48.56
N ALA A 70 -46.47 -83.90 -48.68
CA ALA A 70 -47.56 -82.94 -48.45
C ALA A 70 -47.35 -81.50 -49.02
N GLN A 71 -46.80 -81.34 -50.23
CA GLN A 71 -46.90 -80.02 -50.91
C GLN A 71 -48.29 -79.85 -51.52
N ALA A 72 -49.19 -79.15 -50.81
CA ALA A 72 -50.13 -78.15 -51.35
C ALA A 72 -51.23 -77.80 -50.33
N LYS A 73 -51.03 -76.68 -49.62
CA LYS A 73 -52.13 -75.74 -49.30
C LYS A 73 -51.62 -74.39 -48.86
N ASP A 74 -50.47 -74.35 -48.18
CA ASP A 74 -49.80 -73.11 -47.80
C ASP A 74 -48.35 -73.06 -48.35
N ASN A 75 -48.12 -72.10 -49.25
CA ASN A 75 -46.81 -71.75 -49.81
C ASN A 75 -46.24 -70.46 -49.20
N GLY A 76 -46.89 -69.91 -48.17
CA GLY A 76 -46.48 -68.68 -47.51
C GLY A 76 -45.11 -68.77 -46.87
N ASN A 77 -44.51 -67.59 -46.70
CA ASN A 77 -43.31 -67.39 -45.90
C ASN A 77 -43.66 -66.39 -44.81
N TYR A 78 -43.83 -66.90 -43.59
CA TYR A 78 -44.29 -66.13 -42.45
C TYR A 78 -43.16 -65.99 -41.46
N GLY A 79 -42.97 -64.80 -40.91
CA GLY A 79 -42.01 -64.60 -39.85
C GLY A 79 -42.19 -63.26 -39.17
N TYR A 80 -41.69 -63.18 -37.94
CA TYR A 80 -41.73 -61.98 -37.13
C TYR A 80 -40.44 -61.88 -36.31
N LEU A 81 -40.03 -60.65 -36.03
CA LEU A 81 -38.89 -60.34 -35.18
C LEU A 81 -39.45 -59.92 -33.81
N ASP A 82 -39.31 -60.79 -32.80
CA ASP A 82 -39.86 -60.57 -31.46
C ASP A 82 -39.02 -59.53 -30.69
N SER A 83 -37.70 -59.53 -30.90
CA SER A 83 -36.78 -58.52 -30.34
C SER A 83 -35.49 -58.43 -31.14
N ALA A 84 -34.97 -57.22 -31.29
CA ALA A 84 -33.60 -56.95 -31.69
C ALA A 84 -33.02 -55.82 -30.84
N GLN A 85 -31.89 -56.06 -30.18
CA GLN A 85 -31.24 -55.11 -29.28
C GLN A 85 -29.73 -55.14 -29.49
N VAL A 86 -29.14 -53.96 -29.72
CA VAL A 86 -27.68 -53.79 -29.64
C VAL A 86 -27.29 -53.89 -28.17
N VAL A 87 -26.27 -54.67 -27.85
CA VAL A 87 -25.71 -54.82 -26.51
C VAL A 87 -24.17 -54.91 -26.58
N ASN A 88 -23.53 -54.92 -25.40
CA ASN A 88 -22.13 -55.34 -25.21
C ASN A 88 -21.11 -54.72 -26.19
N ASN A 89 -21.39 -53.50 -26.68
CA ASN A 89 -20.59 -52.78 -27.64
C ASN A 89 -20.44 -53.48 -29.00
N ASN A 90 -21.55 -53.51 -29.74
CA ASN A 90 -21.72 -53.85 -31.18
C ASN A 90 -22.29 -55.24 -31.48
N ASP A 91 -22.53 -56.05 -30.46
CA ASP A 91 -23.28 -57.30 -30.61
C ASP A 91 -24.78 -57.00 -30.78
N LEU A 92 -25.44 -57.67 -31.72
CA LEU A 92 -26.90 -57.59 -31.87
C LEU A 92 -27.55 -58.88 -31.38
N HIS A 93 -28.23 -58.83 -30.23
CA HIS A 93 -29.11 -59.91 -29.81
C HIS A 93 -30.40 -59.84 -30.61
N VAL A 94 -30.77 -60.94 -31.26
CA VAL A 94 -31.99 -61.07 -32.05
C VAL A 94 -32.77 -62.30 -31.65
N SER A 95 -34.10 -62.18 -31.63
CA SER A 95 -35.03 -63.29 -31.44
C SER A 95 -36.27 -63.09 -32.29
N GLY A 96 -36.82 -64.17 -32.81
CA GLY A 96 -37.89 -64.14 -33.80
C GLY A 96 -38.27 -65.53 -34.24
N TRP A 97 -39.00 -65.61 -35.35
CA TRP A 97 -39.35 -66.87 -36.00
C TRP A 97 -39.53 -66.73 -37.52
N GLN A 98 -39.37 -67.83 -38.25
CA GLN A 98 -39.72 -67.96 -39.66
C GLN A 98 -40.25 -69.37 -39.95
N ALA A 99 -41.54 -69.43 -40.28
CA ALA A 99 -42.27 -70.64 -40.66
C ALA A 99 -42.57 -70.59 -42.16
N THR A 100 -42.09 -71.59 -42.91
CA THR A 100 -42.39 -71.74 -44.35
C THR A 100 -42.13 -73.16 -44.84
N ASN A 101 -43.05 -73.69 -45.65
CA ASN A 101 -42.86 -74.96 -46.36
C ASN A 101 -41.78 -74.86 -47.47
N GLN A 102 -41.34 -73.64 -47.82
CA GLN A 102 -40.25 -73.41 -48.78
C GLN A 102 -38.85 -73.68 -48.20
N ALA A 103 -38.73 -73.91 -46.87
CA ALA A 103 -37.49 -74.28 -46.20
C ALA A 103 -37.07 -75.73 -46.49
N ALA A 104 -37.95 -76.55 -47.08
CA ALA A 104 -37.64 -77.93 -47.41
C ALA A 104 -36.43 -78.05 -48.35
N GLY A 105 -35.51 -78.97 -48.03
CA GLY A 105 -34.22 -79.16 -48.70
C GLY A 105 -33.25 -77.96 -48.57
N LYS A 106 -33.37 -77.15 -47.51
CA LYS A 106 -32.50 -75.98 -47.24
C LYS A 106 -31.99 -75.98 -45.80
N ASP A 107 -31.14 -76.95 -45.51
CA ASP A 107 -30.70 -77.31 -44.15
C ASP A 107 -29.90 -76.20 -43.42
N ASN A 108 -29.39 -75.20 -44.12
CA ASN A 108 -28.53 -74.16 -43.54
C ASN A 108 -29.36 -72.91 -43.21
N ARG A 109 -29.46 -72.59 -41.91
CA ARG A 109 -30.24 -71.46 -41.41
C ARG A 109 -29.35 -70.30 -40.97
N TYR A 110 -29.66 -69.10 -41.43
CA TYR A 110 -28.91 -67.88 -41.10
C TYR A 110 -29.82 -66.73 -40.68
N LEU A 111 -29.27 -65.85 -39.85
CA LEU A 111 -29.74 -64.49 -39.66
C LEU A 111 -28.73 -63.56 -40.34
N VAL A 112 -29.22 -62.66 -41.18
CA VAL A 112 -28.40 -61.66 -41.89
C VAL A 112 -28.87 -60.27 -41.45
N ALA A 113 -27.94 -59.43 -40.99
CA ALA A 113 -28.21 -58.03 -40.74
C ALA A 113 -27.92 -57.24 -42.03
N TYR A 114 -28.96 -56.72 -42.65
CA TYR A 114 -28.90 -56.09 -43.96
C TYR A 114 -29.43 -54.66 -43.91
N ASP A 115 -28.62 -53.70 -44.31
CA ASP A 115 -29.01 -52.30 -44.47
C ASP A 115 -29.57 -52.11 -45.89
N SER A 116 -30.89 -51.89 -45.98
CA SER A 116 -31.58 -51.62 -47.25
C SER A 116 -31.45 -50.18 -47.73
N THR A 117 -30.99 -49.25 -46.89
CA THR A 117 -30.65 -47.89 -47.32
C THR A 117 -29.38 -47.90 -48.17
N THR A 118 -28.32 -48.61 -47.73
CA THR A 118 -27.06 -48.72 -48.47
C THR A 118 -26.97 -49.95 -49.39
N ASN A 119 -27.93 -50.88 -49.29
CA ASN A 119 -27.92 -52.19 -49.95
C ASN A 119 -26.70 -53.05 -49.55
N THR A 120 -26.29 -52.97 -48.28
CA THR A 120 -25.12 -53.70 -47.78
C THR A 120 -25.45 -54.67 -46.65
N GLU A 121 -24.77 -55.81 -46.64
CA GLU A 121 -24.79 -56.75 -45.53
C GLU A 121 -23.75 -56.34 -44.48
N LEU A 122 -24.19 -56.13 -43.23
CA LEU A 122 -23.33 -55.87 -42.08
C LEU A 122 -22.58 -57.15 -41.70
N GLY A 123 -23.31 -58.26 -41.63
CA GLY A 123 -22.81 -59.60 -41.34
C GLY A 123 -23.94 -60.62 -41.19
N ARG A 124 -23.57 -61.89 -41.01
CA ARG A 124 -24.50 -63.01 -40.81
C ARG A 124 -24.05 -63.97 -39.73
N THR A 125 -25.00 -64.63 -39.10
CA THR A 125 -24.77 -65.64 -38.05
C THR A 125 -25.60 -66.89 -38.35
N SER A 126 -25.01 -68.07 -38.19
CA SER A 126 -25.74 -69.35 -38.36
C SER A 126 -26.66 -69.60 -37.17
N VAL A 127 -27.84 -70.17 -37.41
CA VAL A 127 -28.79 -70.58 -36.37
C VAL A 127 -28.68 -72.09 -36.21
N THR A 128 -27.91 -72.52 -35.20
CA THR A 128 -27.64 -73.94 -34.94
C THR A 128 -28.71 -74.62 -34.07
N GLU A 129 -29.48 -73.84 -33.32
CA GLU A 129 -30.56 -74.33 -32.45
C GLU A 129 -31.87 -73.60 -32.78
N SER A 130 -32.94 -74.38 -32.92
CA SER A 130 -34.28 -73.87 -33.19
C SER A 130 -35.07 -73.73 -31.88
N VAL A 131 -35.75 -72.59 -31.72
CA VAL A 131 -36.59 -72.32 -30.53
C VAL A 131 -38.02 -72.77 -30.82
N ALA A 132 -38.59 -73.58 -29.93
CA ALA A 132 -39.96 -74.07 -30.08
C ALA A 132 -40.99 -72.92 -29.97
N ARG A 133 -41.94 -72.88 -30.91
CA ARG A 133 -43.02 -71.90 -31.06
C ARG A 133 -44.39 -72.58 -31.20
N PRO A 134 -44.97 -73.08 -30.09
CA PRO A 134 -46.31 -73.68 -30.10
C PRO A 134 -47.42 -72.70 -30.52
N ASP A 135 -47.20 -71.40 -30.32
CA ASP A 135 -48.06 -70.30 -30.78
C ASP A 135 -48.07 -70.19 -32.31
N VAL A 136 -46.90 -70.26 -32.95
CA VAL A 136 -46.77 -70.22 -34.41
C VAL A 136 -47.32 -71.49 -35.04
N ALA A 137 -47.05 -72.67 -34.47
CA ALA A 137 -47.66 -73.93 -34.91
C ALA A 137 -49.20 -73.94 -34.83
N LYS A 138 -49.77 -73.23 -33.85
CA LYS A 138 -51.23 -73.08 -33.73
C LYS A 138 -51.80 -72.10 -34.76
N ALA A 139 -51.06 -71.06 -35.12
CA ALA A 139 -51.48 -70.07 -36.12
C ALA A 139 -51.31 -70.58 -37.57
N TYR A 140 -50.28 -71.38 -37.83
CA TYR A 140 -49.94 -71.94 -39.15
C TYR A 140 -49.81 -73.47 -39.09
N PRO A 141 -50.90 -74.21 -38.83
CA PRO A 141 -50.86 -75.67 -38.63
C PRO A 141 -50.47 -76.47 -39.88
N ASP A 142 -50.62 -75.88 -41.06
CA ASP A 142 -50.27 -76.50 -42.36
C ASP A 142 -48.80 -76.20 -42.78
N VAL A 143 -47.99 -75.60 -41.90
CA VAL A 143 -46.57 -75.27 -42.16
C VAL A 143 -45.66 -76.18 -41.32
N VAL A 144 -44.88 -77.04 -41.99
CA VAL A 144 -44.16 -78.17 -41.37
C VAL A 144 -43.17 -77.72 -40.29
N ASN A 145 -42.39 -76.65 -40.53
CA ASN A 145 -41.42 -76.16 -39.57
C ASN A 145 -42.01 -75.18 -38.53
N ALA A 146 -43.33 -74.93 -38.51
CA ALA A 146 -43.93 -73.90 -37.66
C ALA A 146 -43.67 -74.12 -36.16
N LYS A 147 -43.66 -75.37 -35.69
CA LYS A 147 -43.38 -75.73 -34.30
C LYS A 147 -41.97 -75.35 -33.85
N ASP A 148 -40.98 -75.49 -34.73
CA ASP A 148 -39.56 -75.25 -34.41
C ASP A 148 -39.03 -74.06 -35.22
N SER A 149 -39.93 -73.13 -35.55
CA SER A 149 -39.68 -71.96 -36.41
C SER A 149 -38.93 -70.84 -35.71
N GLY A 150 -38.78 -70.87 -34.38
CA GLY A 150 -38.14 -69.82 -33.62
C GLY A 150 -36.62 -69.80 -33.74
N TYR A 151 -36.02 -68.65 -33.44
CA TYR A 151 -34.59 -68.45 -33.32
C TYR A 151 -34.28 -67.46 -32.19
N GLN A 152 -33.11 -67.63 -31.57
CA GLN A 152 -32.49 -66.64 -30.68
C GLN A 152 -30.98 -66.71 -30.87
N ALA A 153 -30.34 -65.57 -31.16
CA ALA A 153 -28.91 -65.54 -31.48
C ALA A 153 -28.25 -64.21 -31.10
N THR A 154 -26.92 -64.22 -31.03
CA THR A 154 -26.07 -63.04 -30.88
C THR A 154 -25.26 -62.86 -32.16
N MET A 155 -25.48 -61.76 -32.87
CA MET A 155 -24.69 -61.40 -34.05
C MET A 155 -23.52 -60.51 -33.60
N ASN A 156 -22.37 -61.13 -33.34
CA ASN A 156 -21.15 -60.48 -32.84
C ASN A 156 -20.09 -60.20 -33.92
N ASN A 157 -20.47 -60.37 -35.19
CA ASN A 157 -19.61 -60.23 -36.37
C ASN A 157 -20.14 -59.18 -37.36
N LEU A 158 -20.83 -58.15 -36.85
CA LEU A 158 -21.43 -57.07 -37.64
C LEU A 158 -20.43 -55.96 -37.92
N ASP A 159 -20.21 -55.65 -39.20
CA ASP A 159 -19.44 -54.48 -39.62
C ASP A 159 -20.33 -53.22 -39.65
N TRP A 160 -20.44 -52.58 -38.49
CA TRP A 160 -21.18 -51.32 -38.32
C TRP A 160 -20.57 -50.13 -39.08
N SER A 161 -19.34 -50.23 -39.61
CA SER A 161 -18.74 -49.15 -40.43
C SER A 161 -19.44 -48.98 -41.78
N LYS A 162 -20.21 -49.99 -42.22
CA LYS A 162 -21.04 -49.95 -43.43
C LYS A 162 -22.25 -49.02 -43.25
N VAL A 163 -22.81 -48.94 -42.05
CA VAL A 163 -23.94 -48.06 -41.70
C VAL A 163 -23.48 -46.60 -41.71
N LYS A 164 -24.20 -45.73 -42.42
CA LYS A 164 -23.84 -44.32 -42.65
C LYS A 164 -24.70 -43.34 -41.84
N SER A 165 -25.87 -43.77 -41.38
CA SER A 165 -26.76 -43.00 -40.52
C SER A 165 -27.46 -43.87 -39.47
N VAL A 166 -27.85 -43.26 -38.36
CA VAL A 166 -28.76 -43.88 -37.37
C VAL A 166 -30.20 -44.04 -37.92
N ASP A 167 -30.48 -43.42 -39.06
CA ASP A 167 -31.75 -43.51 -39.78
C ASP A 167 -31.72 -44.56 -40.93
N ASP A 168 -30.61 -45.28 -41.10
CA ASP A 168 -30.50 -46.37 -42.07
C ASP A 168 -31.40 -47.56 -41.69
N GLN A 169 -32.05 -48.17 -42.70
CA GLN A 169 -33.03 -49.23 -42.48
C GLN A 169 -32.35 -50.59 -42.39
N ILE A 170 -31.94 -50.97 -41.17
CA ILE A 170 -31.31 -52.27 -40.90
C ILE A 170 -32.39 -53.32 -40.64
N HIS A 171 -32.53 -54.26 -41.57
CA HIS A 171 -33.42 -55.42 -41.47
C HIS A 171 -32.68 -56.65 -40.96
N ILE A 172 -33.39 -57.50 -40.21
CA ILE A 172 -32.95 -58.85 -39.87
C ILE A 172 -33.65 -59.81 -40.81
N VAL A 173 -32.87 -60.43 -41.69
CA VAL A 173 -33.35 -61.41 -42.65
C VAL A 173 -33.12 -62.80 -42.05
N SER A 174 -34.21 -63.48 -41.69
CA SER A 174 -34.16 -64.92 -41.43
C SER A 174 -34.14 -65.64 -42.76
N ARG A 175 -33.19 -66.58 -42.93
CA ARG A 175 -32.92 -67.26 -44.19
C ARG A 175 -32.75 -68.75 -43.98
N TYR A 176 -33.37 -69.55 -44.85
CA TYR A 176 -33.00 -70.95 -45.09
C TYR A 176 -32.31 -71.05 -46.45
N SER A 177 -31.22 -71.82 -46.54
CA SER A 177 -30.36 -71.98 -47.73
C SER A 177 -29.90 -73.44 -47.92
N ASP A 178 -29.87 -73.93 -49.15
CA ASP A 178 -29.27 -75.23 -49.50
C ASP A 178 -27.73 -75.24 -49.39
N ALA A 179 -27.08 -74.09 -49.60
CA ALA A 179 -25.63 -73.95 -49.48
C ALA A 179 -25.16 -73.58 -48.06
N ALA A 180 -24.05 -74.20 -47.64
CA ALA A 180 -23.39 -74.03 -46.33
C ALA A 180 -22.70 -72.67 -46.09
N ASN A 181 -22.88 -71.70 -47.00
CA ASN A 181 -22.49 -70.29 -46.83
C ASN A 181 -23.70 -69.34 -46.74
N GLY A 182 -24.93 -69.85 -46.91
CA GLY A 182 -26.15 -69.05 -46.91
C GLY A 182 -26.43 -68.29 -48.21
N GLU A 183 -25.70 -68.54 -49.31
CA GLU A 183 -25.85 -67.83 -50.59
C GLU A 183 -26.38 -68.72 -51.75
N GLY A 184 -26.85 -69.93 -51.47
CA GLY A 184 -27.42 -70.82 -52.48
C GLY A 184 -28.88 -70.47 -52.84
N ASN A 185 -29.65 -71.48 -53.23
CA ASN A 185 -31.09 -71.35 -53.37
C ASN A 185 -31.73 -71.19 -51.99
N ARG A 186 -32.44 -70.09 -51.78
CA ARG A 186 -32.80 -69.58 -50.45
C ARG A 186 -34.21 -69.03 -50.35
N VAL A 187 -34.74 -68.99 -49.13
CA VAL A 187 -36.00 -68.31 -48.80
C VAL A 187 -35.78 -67.37 -47.60
N ASP A 188 -36.05 -66.09 -47.85
CA ASP A 188 -35.72 -64.97 -46.96
C ASP A 188 -37.01 -64.37 -46.39
N ASN A 189 -37.12 -64.29 -45.06
CA ASN A 189 -38.13 -63.49 -44.37
C ASN A 189 -37.49 -62.23 -43.77
N TRP A 190 -37.95 -61.07 -44.23
CA TRP A 190 -37.43 -59.76 -43.83
C TRP A 190 -38.23 -59.22 -42.64
N SER A 191 -37.55 -58.82 -41.57
CA SER A 191 -38.18 -58.10 -40.46
C SER A 191 -38.60 -56.68 -40.88
N GLN A 192 -39.30 -55.96 -40.00
CA GLN A 192 -39.27 -54.49 -40.02
C GLN A 192 -37.86 -53.99 -39.66
N PRO A 193 -37.47 -52.75 -40.01
CA PRO A 193 -36.19 -52.18 -39.58
C PRO A 193 -36.04 -52.19 -38.06
N ILE A 194 -34.85 -52.48 -37.55
CA ILE A 194 -34.55 -52.38 -36.12
C ILE A 194 -34.43 -50.91 -35.70
N ASN A 195 -34.81 -50.60 -34.45
CA ASN A 195 -34.67 -49.25 -33.90
C ASN A 195 -33.32 -49.14 -33.18
N LEU A 196 -32.44 -48.26 -33.67
CA LEU A 196 -31.23 -47.84 -32.96
C LEU A 196 -31.53 -46.68 -32.01
N ASP A 197 -30.81 -46.61 -30.87
CA ASP A 197 -30.89 -45.47 -29.96
C ASP A 197 -30.45 -44.17 -30.68
N LYS A 198 -31.33 -43.16 -30.71
CA LYS A 198 -31.10 -41.84 -31.35
C LYS A 198 -30.65 -40.76 -30.36
N GLY A 199 -30.41 -41.12 -29.11
CA GLY A 199 -29.87 -40.28 -28.06
C GLY A 199 -28.46 -39.77 -28.38
N ASN A 200 -28.07 -38.71 -27.69
CA ASN A 200 -26.74 -38.11 -27.78
C ASN A 200 -26.30 -37.82 -26.35
N TYR A 201 -25.57 -38.76 -25.74
CA TYR A 201 -25.26 -38.76 -24.32
C TYR A 201 -23.80 -38.41 -24.12
N ALA A 202 -23.48 -37.48 -23.23
CA ALA A 202 -22.11 -37.04 -23.04
C ALA A 202 -21.90 -36.44 -21.65
N TYR A 203 -20.66 -36.51 -21.16
CA TYR A 203 -20.24 -35.86 -19.92
C TYR A 203 -18.76 -35.44 -19.99
N LEU A 204 -18.37 -34.40 -19.23
CA LEU A 204 -16.97 -33.98 -19.06
C LEU A 204 -16.47 -34.48 -17.71
N ASP A 205 -15.47 -35.37 -17.72
CA ASP A 205 -14.80 -35.82 -16.50
C ASP A 205 -13.86 -34.73 -15.95
N ASN A 206 -13.27 -33.90 -16.84
CA ASN A 206 -12.44 -32.76 -16.48
C ASN A 206 -12.61 -31.59 -17.46
N PHE A 207 -12.66 -30.38 -16.92
CA PHE A 207 -12.54 -29.12 -17.66
C PHE A 207 -11.89 -28.08 -16.73
N GLY A 208 -10.56 -27.94 -16.80
CA GLY A 208 -9.78 -27.27 -15.76
C GLY A 208 -8.48 -26.64 -16.29
N VAL A 209 -8.06 -25.53 -15.69
CA VAL A 209 -6.75 -24.92 -15.95
C VAL A 209 -5.68 -25.67 -15.15
N LYS A 210 -4.63 -26.15 -15.82
CA LYS A 210 -3.47 -26.79 -15.20
C LYS A 210 -2.24 -26.71 -16.12
N ASP A 211 -1.06 -26.52 -15.56
CA ASP A 211 0.23 -26.56 -16.28
C ASP A 211 0.26 -25.62 -17.51
N ASN A 212 -0.25 -24.40 -17.33
CA ASN A 212 -0.47 -23.38 -18.37
C ASN A 212 -1.35 -23.80 -19.56
N GLN A 213 -2.23 -24.79 -19.37
CA GLN A 213 -3.14 -25.30 -20.39
C GLN A 213 -4.56 -25.48 -19.83
N LEU A 214 -5.54 -25.49 -20.73
CA LEU A 214 -6.93 -25.85 -20.43
C LEU A 214 -7.13 -27.34 -20.74
N GLN A 215 -7.07 -28.16 -19.69
CA GLN A 215 -7.17 -29.62 -19.74
C GLN A 215 -8.64 -30.05 -19.85
N VAL A 216 -8.93 -30.95 -20.80
CA VAL A 216 -10.30 -31.34 -21.19
C VAL A 216 -10.37 -32.84 -21.41
N SER A 217 -11.17 -33.55 -20.60
CA SER A 217 -11.48 -34.96 -20.82
C SER A 217 -12.95 -35.25 -20.56
N GLY A 218 -13.49 -36.25 -21.26
CA GLY A 218 -14.91 -36.56 -21.25
C GLY A 218 -15.24 -37.73 -22.15
N TRP A 219 -16.53 -37.87 -22.45
CA TRP A 219 -17.03 -38.84 -23.42
C TRP A 219 -18.29 -38.33 -24.14
N ASN A 220 -18.55 -38.87 -25.33
CA ASN A 220 -19.74 -38.61 -26.15
C ASN A 220 -20.21 -39.90 -26.86
N ALA A 221 -21.26 -40.52 -26.35
CA ALA A 221 -21.86 -41.75 -26.88
C ALA A 221 -23.13 -41.43 -27.68
N THR A 222 -23.12 -41.68 -28.99
CA THR A 222 -24.28 -41.53 -29.87
C THR A 222 -24.17 -42.38 -31.14
N ASN A 223 -25.25 -43.09 -31.51
CA ASN A 223 -25.32 -43.75 -32.81
C ASN A 223 -25.42 -42.75 -33.98
N LYS A 224 -25.70 -41.46 -33.72
CA LYS A 224 -25.62 -40.41 -34.75
C LYS A 224 -24.21 -40.21 -35.31
N ALA A 225 -23.18 -40.72 -34.62
CA ALA A 225 -21.79 -40.76 -35.08
C ALA A 225 -21.52 -41.82 -36.16
N LEU A 226 -22.49 -42.70 -36.48
CA LEU A 226 -22.40 -43.58 -37.64
C LEU A 226 -22.12 -42.76 -38.91
N GLY A 227 -21.26 -43.31 -39.79
CA GLY A 227 -20.70 -42.63 -40.95
C GLY A 227 -19.68 -41.51 -40.68
N LYS A 228 -19.38 -41.14 -39.42
CA LYS A 228 -18.63 -39.91 -39.08
C LYS A 228 -17.33 -40.19 -38.33
N ALA A 229 -16.31 -40.60 -39.08
CA ALA A 229 -15.04 -41.12 -38.55
C ALA A 229 -14.12 -40.10 -37.86
N ASN A 230 -14.41 -38.78 -37.93
CA ASN A 230 -13.54 -37.76 -37.33
C ASN A 230 -14.17 -37.18 -36.06
N HIS A 231 -13.54 -37.44 -34.91
CA HIS A 231 -13.94 -36.87 -33.61
C HIS A 231 -13.10 -35.62 -33.31
N TYR A 232 -13.77 -34.49 -33.07
CA TYR A 232 -13.17 -33.24 -32.65
C TYR A 232 -13.68 -32.84 -31.27
N VAL A 233 -12.76 -32.31 -30.46
CA VAL A 233 -13.08 -31.50 -29.29
C VAL A 233 -12.79 -30.06 -29.67
N ILE A 234 -13.82 -29.23 -29.64
CA ILE A 234 -13.78 -27.82 -30.03
C ILE A 234 -13.86 -26.96 -28.76
N LEU A 235 -12.99 -25.96 -28.67
CA LEU A 235 -13.08 -24.90 -27.68
C LEU A 235 -13.80 -23.71 -28.29
N TYR A 236 -14.96 -23.38 -27.74
CA TYR A 236 -15.83 -22.30 -28.18
C TYR A 236 -15.90 -21.21 -27.09
N ASP A 237 -15.82 -19.96 -27.51
CA ASP A 237 -16.07 -18.81 -26.64
C ASP A 237 -17.57 -18.51 -26.66
N HIS A 238 -18.27 -18.87 -25.58
CA HIS A 238 -19.71 -18.65 -25.46
C HIS A 238 -20.05 -17.15 -25.34
N THR A 239 -19.17 -16.38 -24.69
CA THR A 239 -19.36 -14.93 -24.47
C THR A 239 -19.14 -14.14 -25.76
N ALA A 240 -18.10 -14.48 -26.53
CA ALA A 240 -17.80 -13.82 -27.81
C ALA A 240 -18.46 -14.48 -29.04
N GLY A 241 -19.16 -15.60 -28.86
CA GLY A 241 -19.97 -16.26 -29.90
C GLY A 241 -19.19 -16.90 -31.05
N HIS A 242 -17.93 -17.29 -30.85
CA HIS A 242 -17.09 -17.87 -31.91
C HIS A 242 -16.22 -19.05 -31.44
N GLU A 243 -15.80 -19.88 -32.38
CA GLU A 243 -14.82 -20.94 -32.12
C GLU A 243 -13.41 -20.37 -31.97
N ILE A 244 -12.73 -20.74 -30.88
CA ILE A 244 -11.32 -20.39 -30.66
C ILE A 244 -10.43 -21.35 -31.44
N THR A 245 -10.64 -22.67 -31.27
CA THR A 245 -9.84 -23.71 -31.92
C THR A 245 -10.48 -25.10 -31.74
N ARG A 246 -9.99 -26.10 -32.48
CA ARG A 246 -10.38 -27.51 -32.38
C ARG A 246 -9.18 -28.44 -32.40
N VAL A 247 -9.30 -29.57 -31.70
CA VAL A 247 -8.34 -30.67 -31.75
C VAL A 247 -9.06 -31.92 -32.21
N LYS A 248 -8.51 -32.61 -33.23
CA LYS A 248 -8.94 -33.97 -33.57
C LYS A 248 -8.43 -34.91 -32.47
N VAL A 249 -9.32 -35.68 -31.87
CA VAL A 249 -9.00 -36.59 -30.76
C VAL A 249 -9.08 -38.03 -31.20
N GLU A 250 -8.24 -38.87 -30.62
CA GLU A 250 -8.31 -40.32 -30.76
C GLU A 250 -9.22 -40.92 -29.66
N PRO A 251 -10.04 -41.95 -29.99
CA PRO A 251 -10.93 -42.59 -29.02
C PRO A 251 -10.23 -43.10 -27.76
N THR A 252 -10.80 -42.79 -26.60
CA THR A 252 -10.39 -43.31 -25.29
C THR A 252 -11.43 -44.31 -24.78
N VAL A 253 -10.97 -45.49 -24.33
CA VAL A 253 -11.83 -46.60 -23.93
C VAL A 253 -12.56 -46.32 -22.60
N ARG A 254 -13.88 -46.53 -22.58
CA ARG A 254 -14.84 -46.27 -21.50
C ARG A 254 -15.77 -47.46 -21.23
N PRO A 255 -15.31 -48.49 -20.49
CA PRO A 255 -16.13 -49.66 -20.17
C PRO A 255 -17.32 -49.33 -19.27
N ASP A 256 -17.23 -48.26 -18.48
CA ASP A 256 -18.28 -47.69 -17.65
C ASP A 256 -19.42 -47.12 -18.50
N VAL A 257 -19.08 -46.34 -19.53
CA VAL A 257 -20.06 -45.77 -20.47
C VAL A 257 -20.69 -46.89 -21.32
N ALA A 258 -19.90 -47.85 -21.80
CA ALA A 258 -20.42 -49.03 -22.51
C ALA A 258 -21.41 -49.87 -21.67
N LYS A 259 -21.21 -49.94 -20.35
CA LYS A 259 -22.12 -50.63 -19.44
C LYS A 259 -23.41 -49.83 -19.20
N ALA A 260 -23.34 -48.51 -19.12
CA ALA A 260 -24.50 -47.65 -18.90
C ALA A 260 -25.36 -47.46 -20.17
N TYR A 261 -24.72 -47.39 -21.34
CA TYR A 261 -25.34 -47.13 -22.65
C TYR A 261 -25.09 -48.29 -23.62
N SER A 262 -25.42 -49.52 -23.20
CA SER A 262 -25.08 -50.74 -23.95
C SER A 262 -25.68 -50.84 -25.35
N GLN A 263 -26.74 -50.06 -25.65
CA GLN A 263 -27.40 -49.97 -26.96
C GLN A 263 -26.75 -48.94 -27.91
N VAL A 264 -25.67 -48.28 -27.47
CA VAL A 264 -24.95 -47.27 -28.25
C VAL A 264 -23.61 -47.85 -28.72
N ILE A 265 -23.44 -47.88 -30.04
CA ILE A 265 -22.37 -48.57 -30.77
C ILE A 265 -20.97 -48.01 -30.45
N ASN A 266 -20.85 -46.67 -30.34
CA ASN A 266 -19.57 -46.05 -29.99
C ASN A 266 -19.36 -45.93 -28.47
N ALA A 267 -20.21 -46.50 -27.60
CA ALA A 267 -20.18 -46.20 -26.16
C ALA A 267 -18.85 -46.57 -25.49
N LYS A 268 -18.22 -47.68 -25.85
CA LYS A 268 -16.88 -48.05 -25.36
C LYS A 268 -15.80 -47.11 -25.84
N ASP A 269 -15.89 -46.62 -27.07
CA ASP A 269 -14.84 -45.81 -27.70
C ASP A 269 -15.26 -44.32 -27.77
N SER A 270 -16.11 -43.91 -26.82
CA SER A 270 -16.72 -42.58 -26.75
C SER A 270 -15.85 -41.52 -26.06
N GLY A 271 -14.81 -41.96 -25.34
CA GLY A 271 -13.98 -41.08 -24.51
C GLY A 271 -12.99 -40.23 -25.31
N PHE A 272 -12.57 -39.13 -24.72
CA PHE A 272 -11.51 -38.26 -25.24
C PHE A 272 -10.71 -37.61 -24.10
N ASN A 273 -9.47 -37.24 -24.41
CA ASN A 273 -8.59 -36.46 -23.54
C ASN A 273 -7.72 -35.52 -24.40
N THR A 274 -7.70 -34.23 -24.09
CA THR A 274 -6.95 -33.22 -24.85
C THR A 274 -6.67 -31.98 -23.99
N ALA A 275 -5.86 -31.07 -24.51
CA ALA A 275 -5.54 -29.81 -23.86
C ALA A 275 -5.43 -28.65 -24.87
N PHE A 276 -5.84 -27.46 -24.46
CA PHE A 276 -5.71 -26.24 -25.24
C PHE A 276 -4.68 -25.29 -24.61
N SER A 277 -3.91 -24.57 -25.43
CA SER A 277 -3.02 -23.50 -24.95
C SER A 277 -3.86 -22.33 -24.41
N LEU A 278 -3.41 -21.70 -23.32
CA LEU A 278 -4.04 -20.47 -22.78
C LEU A 278 -3.70 -19.20 -23.57
N ALA A 279 -2.82 -19.29 -24.57
CA ALA A 279 -2.49 -18.18 -25.44
C ALA A 279 -3.74 -17.68 -26.20
N GLY A 280 -4.05 -16.38 -26.07
CA GLY A 280 -5.22 -15.76 -26.70
C GLY A 280 -6.57 -16.01 -26.03
N ILE A 281 -6.68 -16.93 -25.07
CA ILE A 281 -7.94 -17.22 -24.35
C ILE A 281 -8.20 -16.14 -23.28
N ASP A 282 -9.41 -15.62 -23.16
CA ASP A 282 -9.84 -14.88 -21.96
C ASP A 282 -10.54 -15.82 -20.96
N LEU A 283 -10.01 -15.93 -19.75
CA LEU A 283 -10.60 -16.75 -18.68
C LEU A 283 -11.81 -16.08 -18.01
N ASN A 284 -12.02 -14.78 -18.26
CA ASN A 284 -13.21 -14.04 -17.80
C ASN A 284 -14.46 -14.34 -18.63
N HIS A 285 -14.30 -14.90 -19.84
CA HIS A 285 -15.38 -15.38 -20.68
C HIS A 285 -15.88 -16.76 -20.21
N GLU A 286 -17.10 -17.08 -20.62
CA GLU A 286 -17.65 -18.42 -20.52
C GLU A 286 -17.10 -19.28 -21.67
N LEU A 287 -16.25 -20.24 -21.34
CA LEU A 287 -15.68 -21.16 -22.32
C LEU A 287 -16.54 -22.43 -22.37
N GLN A 288 -16.79 -22.94 -23.57
CA GLN A 288 -17.67 -24.07 -23.80
C GLN A 288 -16.93 -25.12 -24.63
N ILE A 289 -17.07 -26.39 -24.25
CA ILE A 289 -16.57 -27.50 -25.06
C ILE A 289 -17.69 -28.01 -25.95
N ILE A 290 -17.35 -28.35 -27.19
CA ILE A 290 -18.22 -29.07 -28.12
C ILE A 290 -17.52 -30.35 -28.52
N SER A 291 -18.17 -31.50 -28.32
CA SER A 291 -17.72 -32.75 -28.91
C SER A 291 -18.44 -32.98 -30.23
N ARG A 292 -17.70 -33.07 -31.34
CA ARG A 292 -18.26 -33.21 -32.70
C ARG A 292 -17.73 -34.46 -33.40
N TYR A 293 -18.63 -35.29 -33.92
CA TYR A 293 -18.30 -36.33 -34.91
C TYR A 293 -18.65 -35.82 -36.31
N SER A 294 -17.71 -35.92 -37.26
CA SER A 294 -17.82 -35.41 -38.63
C SER A 294 -17.36 -36.46 -39.67
N ASP A 295 -18.02 -36.51 -40.81
CA ASP A 295 -17.56 -37.30 -41.97
C ASP A 295 -16.31 -36.67 -42.64
N ALA A 296 -16.26 -35.34 -42.73
CA ALA A 296 -15.14 -34.60 -43.31
C ALA A 296 -13.93 -34.47 -42.37
N ALA A 297 -12.73 -34.57 -42.95
CA ALA A 297 -11.44 -34.51 -42.27
C ALA A 297 -11.00 -33.12 -41.74
N ASN A 298 -11.87 -32.10 -41.86
CA ASN A 298 -11.71 -30.79 -41.24
C ASN A 298 -12.72 -30.54 -40.10
N GLY A 299 -13.71 -31.42 -39.90
CA GLY A 299 -14.77 -31.25 -38.90
C GLY A 299 -15.99 -30.43 -39.36
N GLU A 300 -16.05 -29.98 -40.62
CA GLU A 300 -17.10 -29.10 -41.18
C GLU A 300 -18.02 -29.79 -42.21
N GLY A 301 -18.04 -31.12 -42.23
CA GLY A 301 -18.92 -31.89 -43.14
C GLY A 301 -20.32 -32.11 -42.55
N ASN A 302 -20.92 -33.28 -42.82
CA ASN A 302 -22.09 -33.71 -42.06
C ASN A 302 -21.66 -34.15 -40.67
N TYR A 303 -22.13 -33.45 -39.64
CA TYR A 303 -21.71 -33.69 -38.27
C TYR A 303 -22.87 -33.89 -37.29
N VAL A 304 -22.56 -34.53 -36.17
CA VAL A 304 -23.33 -34.43 -34.92
C VAL A 304 -22.46 -33.79 -33.86
N SER A 305 -23.02 -32.86 -33.09
CA SER A 305 -22.34 -32.19 -31.98
C SER A 305 -23.10 -32.36 -30.68
N TYR A 306 -22.36 -32.55 -29.59
CA TYR A 306 -22.83 -32.35 -28.23
C TYR A 306 -22.18 -31.09 -27.65
N TRP A 307 -23.00 -30.16 -27.16
CA TRP A 307 -22.56 -28.94 -26.51
C TRP A 307 -22.60 -29.15 -25.00
N TYR A 308 -21.45 -29.13 -24.34
CA TYR A 308 -21.40 -29.23 -22.88
C TYR A 308 -21.83 -27.91 -22.23
N ALA A 309 -22.09 -27.92 -20.92
CA ALA A 309 -22.36 -26.69 -20.19
C ALA A 309 -21.16 -25.73 -20.29
N PRO A 310 -21.38 -24.42 -20.54
CA PRO A 310 -20.31 -23.44 -20.49
C PRO A 310 -19.75 -23.31 -19.07
N LYS A 311 -18.48 -22.89 -18.97
CA LYS A 311 -17.77 -22.68 -17.71
C LYS A 311 -16.89 -21.43 -17.79
N LYS A 312 -17.10 -20.52 -16.86
CA LYS A 312 -16.17 -19.42 -16.58
C LYS A 312 -15.07 -19.92 -15.63
N PHE A 313 -13.83 -19.51 -15.89
CA PHE A 313 -12.65 -19.93 -15.10
C PHE A 313 -12.14 -18.86 -14.17
N ALA A 314 -12.19 -17.59 -14.57
CA ALA A 314 -11.89 -16.49 -13.68
C ALA A 314 -12.96 -16.44 -12.55
N PRO A 315 -12.55 -16.12 -11.32
CA PRO A 315 -13.47 -15.94 -10.20
C PRO A 315 -14.52 -14.85 -10.48
N ALA A 316 -15.67 -14.92 -9.81
CA ALA A 316 -16.71 -13.91 -9.91
C ALA A 316 -16.28 -12.55 -9.30
N ASN A 317 -15.43 -12.59 -8.28
CA ASN A 317 -14.75 -11.43 -7.71
C ASN A 317 -13.35 -11.34 -8.32
N THR A 318 -12.91 -10.15 -8.71
CA THR A 318 -11.58 -9.90 -9.30
C THR A 318 -10.70 -9.12 -8.33
N SER A 319 -10.79 -9.38 -7.03
CA SER A 319 -10.03 -8.63 -6.03
C SER A 319 -8.53 -8.89 -6.23
N ASN A 320 -7.75 -7.82 -6.22
CA ASN A 320 -6.29 -7.84 -6.30
C ASN A 320 -5.76 -6.77 -5.33
N GLN A 321 -5.17 -7.19 -4.22
CA GLN A 321 -4.78 -6.33 -3.11
C GLN A 321 -3.43 -6.76 -2.52
N GLY A 322 -2.62 -5.81 -2.06
CA GLY A 322 -1.34 -6.13 -1.43
C GLY A 322 -0.76 -4.99 -0.60
N SER A 323 0.17 -5.33 0.28
CA SER A 323 1.05 -4.37 0.95
C SER A 323 2.47 -4.91 1.11
N LEU A 324 3.43 -4.00 1.10
CA LEU A 324 4.82 -4.28 1.43
C LEU A 324 5.05 -3.86 2.88
N ASP A 325 5.32 -4.82 3.76
CA ASP A 325 5.53 -4.56 5.19
C ASP A 325 7.00 -4.19 5.49
N SER A 326 7.95 -4.68 4.69
CA SER A 326 9.38 -4.40 4.84
C SER A 326 10.14 -4.53 3.52
N PHE A 327 11.07 -3.60 3.29
CA PHE A 327 12.12 -3.66 2.28
C PHE A 327 13.45 -3.43 3.02
N ASN A 328 14.20 -4.51 3.28
CA ASN A 328 15.40 -4.46 4.12
C ASN A 328 16.66 -4.76 3.30
N LEU A 329 17.64 -3.86 3.38
CA LEU A 329 18.99 -3.94 2.79
C LEU A 329 20.09 -3.79 3.85
N SER A 330 19.77 -3.84 5.15
CA SER A 330 20.65 -3.38 6.22
C SER A 330 21.96 -4.17 6.35
N ASN A 331 22.02 -5.39 5.83
CA ASN A 331 23.21 -6.26 5.81
C ASN A 331 23.79 -6.47 4.39
N GLY A 332 23.37 -5.67 3.41
CA GLY A 332 23.75 -5.80 1.99
C GLY A 332 23.04 -6.93 1.22
N GLN A 333 22.09 -7.63 1.84
CA GLN A 333 21.18 -8.56 1.18
C GLN A 333 19.76 -7.99 1.18
N LEU A 334 18.99 -8.22 0.11
CA LEU A 334 17.59 -7.81 0.06
C LEU A 334 16.69 -8.85 0.71
N ILE A 335 16.02 -8.47 1.80
CA ILE A 335 14.96 -9.25 2.45
C ILE A 335 13.67 -8.43 2.42
N VAL A 336 12.60 -9.02 1.88
CA VAL A 336 11.28 -8.37 1.76
C VAL A 336 10.21 -9.18 2.47
N SER A 337 9.25 -8.49 3.08
CA SER A 337 8.04 -9.12 3.62
C SER A 337 6.81 -8.27 3.32
N GLY A 338 5.66 -8.91 3.21
CA GLY A 338 4.42 -8.26 2.79
C GLY A 338 3.30 -9.28 2.61
N TRP A 339 2.31 -8.90 1.81
CA TRP A 339 1.23 -9.78 1.38
C TRP A 339 0.66 -9.37 0.01
N HIS A 340 0.15 -10.35 -0.73
CA HIS A 340 -0.63 -10.18 -1.95
C HIS A 340 -1.79 -11.20 -1.93
N ALA A 341 -3.01 -10.68 -1.77
CA ALA A 341 -4.25 -11.42 -1.77
C ALA A 341 -5.03 -11.13 -3.06
N THR A 342 -5.30 -12.16 -3.84
CA THR A 342 -6.08 -12.08 -5.08
C THR A 342 -7.02 -13.26 -5.22
N ASP A 343 -8.15 -13.07 -5.89
CA ASP A 343 -9.05 -14.17 -6.23
C ASP A 343 -8.52 -15.00 -7.41
N TYR A 344 -7.73 -14.38 -8.30
CA TYR A 344 -7.18 -15.04 -9.50
C TYR A 344 -6.25 -16.21 -9.19
N SER A 345 -5.69 -16.27 -7.98
CA SER A 345 -4.84 -17.38 -7.51
C SER A 345 -5.52 -18.75 -7.53
N GLN A 346 -6.86 -18.81 -7.66
CA GLN A 346 -7.60 -20.06 -7.88
C GLN A 346 -7.25 -20.74 -9.22
N VAL A 347 -6.83 -19.96 -10.22
CA VAL A 347 -6.37 -20.44 -11.53
C VAL A 347 -4.87 -20.16 -11.74
N GLU A 348 -4.36 -19.05 -11.21
CA GLU A 348 -2.96 -18.62 -11.26
C GLU A 348 -2.21 -19.06 -10.00
N ASN A 349 -2.01 -20.36 -9.83
CA ASN A 349 -1.56 -20.94 -8.55
C ASN A 349 -0.05 -20.81 -8.25
N ASN A 350 0.76 -20.17 -9.11
CA ASN A 350 2.20 -20.00 -8.89
C ASN A 350 2.54 -18.56 -8.48
N HIS A 351 3.00 -18.36 -7.24
CA HIS A 351 3.37 -17.05 -6.71
C HIS A 351 4.88 -16.78 -6.85
N TYR A 352 5.22 -15.63 -7.45
CA TYR A 352 6.56 -15.12 -7.62
C TYR A 352 6.69 -13.70 -7.05
N LEU A 353 7.89 -13.38 -6.55
CA LEU A 353 8.31 -12.00 -6.32
C LEU A 353 9.39 -11.63 -7.33
N ILE A 354 9.28 -10.43 -7.89
CA ILE A 354 10.18 -9.88 -8.91
C ILE A 354 10.71 -8.54 -8.39
N LEU A 355 12.03 -8.39 -8.34
CA LEU A 355 12.69 -7.10 -8.14
C LEU A 355 12.90 -6.46 -9.52
N PHE A 356 12.26 -5.32 -9.76
CA PHE A 356 12.28 -4.61 -11.04
C PHE A 356 12.94 -3.24 -10.88
N ASP A 357 13.91 -2.95 -11.75
CA ASP A 357 14.57 -1.65 -11.86
C ASP A 357 13.71 -0.71 -12.72
N ASN A 358 13.03 0.25 -12.08
CA ASN A 358 12.17 1.22 -12.76
C ASN A 358 12.96 2.22 -13.60
N THR A 359 14.26 2.43 -13.30
CA THR A 359 15.13 3.35 -14.03
C THR A 359 15.56 2.71 -15.35
N ASN A 360 16.07 1.48 -15.30
CA ASN A 360 16.52 0.72 -16.48
C ASN A 360 15.39 0.01 -17.25
N LYS A 361 14.19 -0.12 -16.65
CA LYS A 361 13.07 -0.95 -17.16
C LYS A 361 13.43 -2.44 -17.31
N THR A 362 14.21 -2.97 -16.37
CA THR A 362 14.71 -4.35 -16.39
C THR A 362 14.39 -5.11 -15.11
N GLN A 363 14.15 -6.42 -15.25
CA GLN A 363 14.13 -7.32 -14.09
C GLN A 363 15.54 -7.51 -13.54
N VAL A 364 15.75 -7.25 -12.25
CA VAL A 364 17.00 -7.55 -11.54
C VAL A 364 17.04 -9.03 -11.16
N LYS A 365 15.96 -9.53 -10.54
CA LYS A 365 15.86 -10.91 -10.03
C LYS A 365 14.40 -11.31 -9.82
N SER A 366 14.10 -12.59 -9.96
CA SER A 366 12.80 -13.15 -9.56
C SER A 366 12.98 -14.45 -8.78
N ILE A 367 12.06 -14.72 -7.85
CA ILE A 367 12.04 -15.91 -6.99
C ILE A 367 10.62 -16.45 -6.86
N LYS A 368 10.44 -17.77 -6.84
CA LYS A 368 9.16 -18.40 -6.47
C LYS A 368 9.03 -18.36 -4.95
N VAL A 369 7.84 -18.03 -4.45
CA VAL A 369 7.61 -17.83 -3.02
C VAL A 369 6.51 -18.73 -2.50
N THR A 370 6.75 -19.31 -1.32
CA THR A 370 5.74 -20.04 -0.55
C THR A 370 4.98 -19.07 0.33
N ASN A 371 3.64 -19.10 0.23
CA ASN A 371 2.80 -18.17 0.98
C ASN A 371 2.85 -18.42 2.49
N VAL A 372 2.72 -17.35 3.25
CA VAL A 372 2.71 -17.32 4.71
C VAL A 372 1.32 -16.91 5.21
N ALA A 373 0.88 -17.50 6.31
CA ALA A 373 -0.42 -17.23 6.88
C ALA A 373 -0.57 -15.76 7.34
N ARG A 374 -1.70 -15.13 7.01
CA ARG A 374 -2.05 -13.75 7.40
C ARG A 374 -3.49 -13.66 7.94
N PRO A 375 -3.72 -14.01 9.22
CA PRO A 375 -5.05 -13.95 9.83
C PRO A 375 -5.63 -12.53 9.91
N ASP A 376 -4.77 -11.51 9.96
CA ASP A 376 -5.10 -10.09 9.88
C ASP A 376 -5.66 -9.71 8.50
N VAL A 377 -5.01 -10.16 7.43
CA VAL A 377 -5.47 -9.95 6.04
C VAL A 377 -6.76 -10.73 5.79
N ALA A 378 -6.88 -11.96 6.27
CA ALA A 378 -8.15 -12.72 6.24
C ALA A 378 -9.32 -11.99 6.93
N LYS A 379 -9.04 -11.29 8.04
CA LYS A 379 -10.06 -10.53 8.76
C LYS A 379 -10.47 -9.25 8.02
N ALA A 380 -9.54 -8.60 7.32
CA ALA A 380 -9.81 -7.41 6.52
C ALA A 380 -10.50 -7.73 5.18
N TYR A 381 -10.13 -8.85 4.54
CA TYR A 381 -10.59 -9.27 3.22
C TYR A 381 -11.19 -10.69 3.26
N PRO A 382 -12.25 -10.95 4.03
CA PRO A 382 -12.77 -12.30 4.30
C PRO A 382 -13.36 -13.02 3.08
N THR A 383 -13.63 -12.29 1.99
CA THR A 383 -14.17 -12.84 0.74
C THR A 383 -13.10 -13.16 -0.31
N VAL A 384 -11.84 -12.77 -0.09
CA VAL A 384 -10.75 -12.92 -1.07
C VAL A 384 -10.03 -14.25 -0.85
N ALA A 385 -9.98 -15.08 -1.90
CA ALA A 385 -9.62 -16.49 -1.81
C ALA A 385 -8.27 -16.78 -1.10
N THR A 386 -7.23 -15.97 -1.37
CA THR A 386 -5.91 -16.13 -0.73
C THR A 386 -5.69 -15.28 0.52
N ALA A 387 -6.65 -14.49 1.00
CA ALA A 387 -6.40 -13.52 2.07
C ALA A 387 -5.70 -14.12 3.31
N GLY A 388 -6.13 -15.29 3.79
CA GLY A 388 -5.49 -15.97 4.93
C GLY A 388 -4.15 -16.64 4.66
N GLN A 389 -3.77 -16.80 3.39
CA GLN A 389 -2.48 -17.36 2.92
C GLN A 389 -1.90 -16.45 1.83
N SER A 390 -1.82 -15.15 2.13
CA SER A 390 -1.40 -14.10 1.19
C SER A 390 0.00 -13.55 1.49
N GLY A 391 0.54 -13.86 2.67
CA GLY A 391 1.79 -13.28 3.15
C GLY A 391 3.03 -13.81 2.41
N PHE A 392 4.11 -13.05 2.47
CA PHE A 392 5.44 -13.50 2.08
C PHE A 392 6.50 -12.96 3.03
N ASN A 393 7.58 -13.72 3.19
CA ASN A 393 8.85 -13.28 3.76
C ASN A 393 9.95 -13.97 2.94
N ALA A 394 10.71 -13.19 2.18
CA ALA A 394 11.55 -13.72 1.10
C ALA A 394 12.92 -13.03 1.09
N ASN A 395 13.98 -13.85 1.07
CA ASN A 395 15.36 -13.39 0.94
C ASN A 395 15.81 -13.51 -0.52
N PHE A 396 16.03 -12.37 -1.17
CA PHE A 396 16.64 -12.30 -2.50
C PHE A 396 18.17 -12.51 -2.46
N GLY A 397 18.78 -12.45 -1.27
CA GLY A 397 20.23 -12.48 -1.06
C GLY A 397 20.89 -11.21 -1.57
N THR A 398 22.18 -11.28 -1.90
CA THR A 398 22.86 -10.21 -2.64
C THR A 398 22.22 -10.04 -4.02
N VAL A 399 21.95 -8.79 -4.38
CA VAL A 399 21.36 -8.35 -5.64
C VAL A 399 22.20 -7.21 -6.21
N ASN A 400 22.29 -7.14 -7.53
CA ASN A 400 23.02 -6.08 -8.22
C ASN A 400 22.18 -4.81 -8.22
N LEU A 401 22.44 -3.92 -7.27
CA LEU A 401 21.78 -2.63 -7.11
C LEU A 401 22.70 -1.50 -7.61
N ILE A 402 22.10 -0.37 -7.96
CA ILE A 402 22.80 0.85 -8.38
C ILE A 402 22.25 2.00 -7.54
N SER A 403 23.13 2.83 -6.99
CA SER A 403 22.72 4.01 -6.21
C SER A 403 22.02 5.02 -7.11
N GLY A 404 20.98 5.68 -6.59
CA GLY A 404 20.09 6.56 -7.33
C GLY A 404 19.03 5.86 -8.21
N HIS A 405 19.03 4.52 -8.32
CA HIS A 405 18.00 3.80 -9.06
C HIS A 405 16.72 3.61 -8.21
N SER A 406 15.58 3.56 -8.90
CA SER A 406 14.27 3.29 -8.30
C SER A 406 13.87 1.84 -8.55
N TYR A 407 13.52 1.10 -7.50
CA TYR A 407 13.16 -0.32 -7.57
C TYR A 407 11.74 -0.57 -7.10
N SER A 408 10.97 -1.31 -7.89
CA SER A 408 9.67 -1.86 -7.47
C SER A 408 9.85 -3.34 -7.10
N LEU A 409 9.23 -3.75 -6.00
CA LEU A 409 8.88 -5.16 -5.84
C LEU A 409 7.55 -5.38 -6.58
N VAL A 410 7.46 -6.44 -7.38
CA VAL A 410 6.24 -6.90 -8.02
C VAL A 410 5.93 -8.29 -7.48
N SER A 411 4.72 -8.48 -6.96
CA SER A 411 4.22 -9.81 -6.60
C SER A 411 3.28 -10.29 -7.70
N ARG A 412 3.56 -11.47 -8.25
CA ARG A 412 2.90 -12.05 -9.43
C ARG A 412 2.34 -13.42 -9.11
N TYR A 413 1.06 -13.62 -9.36
CA TYR A 413 0.48 -14.96 -9.52
C TYR A 413 0.51 -15.37 -11.00
N SER A 414 0.72 -16.65 -11.32
CA SER A 414 0.79 -17.15 -12.70
C SER A 414 0.20 -18.57 -12.87
N THR A 415 -0.37 -18.84 -14.05
CA THR A 415 -0.75 -20.19 -14.51
C THR A 415 0.43 -21.11 -14.85
N LEU A 416 1.65 -20.57 -14.95
CA LEU A 416 2.86 -21.33 -15.33
C LEU A 416 3.77 -21.56 -14.12
N ASP A 417 4.17 -22.83 -13.90
CA ASP A 417 5.23 -23.18 -12.96
C ASP A 417 6.61 -23.10 -13.63
N GLY A 418 7.13 -21.88 -13.79
CA GLY A 418 8.46 -21.66 -14.33
C GLY A 418 8.68 -20.23 -14.84
N GLY A 419 9.92 -19.75 -14.76
CA GLY A 419 10.34 -18.50 -15.40
C GLY A 419 9.53 -17.25 -15.03
N ASN A 420 8.90 -17.23 -13.85
CA ASN A 420 7.93 -16.23 -13.36
C ASN A 420 6.65 -16.02 -14.20
N GLY A 421 6.40 -16.85 -15.21
CA GLY A 421 5.24 -16.72 -16.10
C GLY A 421 5.43 -15.80 -17.31
N ASP A 422 6.52 -15.03 -17.41
CA ASP A 422 6.72 -14.07 -18.50
C ASP A 422 7.22 -14.74 -19.80
N ASN A 423 6.35 -15.56 -20.39
CA ASN A 423 6.58 -16.23 -21.68
C ASN A 423 5.61 -15.73 -22.78
N GLY A 424 4.86 -14.66 -22.52
CA GLY A 424 3.83 -14.11 -23.41
C GLY A 424 2.60 -15.01 -23.64
N GLN A 425 2.52 -16.17 -22.98
CA GLN A 425 1.44 -17.16 -23.15
C GLN A 425 0.72 -17.51 -21.84
N SER A 426 1.34 -17.27 -20.68
CA SER A 426 0.70 -17.49 -19.38
C SER A 426 -0.27 -16.36 -19.03
N LYS A 427 -1.16 -16.65 -18.07
CA LYS A 427 -1.99 -15.63 -17.41
C LYS A 427 -1.34 -15.27 -16.09
N THR A 428 -1.36 -13.99 -15.78
CA THR A 428 -0.67 -13.41 -14.63
C THR A 428 -1.44 -12.26 -14.02
N THR A 429 -1.58 -12.27 -12.69
CA THR A 429 -2.05 -11.13 -11.90
C THR A 429 -0.89 -10.54 -11.12
N ASP A 430 -0.56 -9.29 -11.44
CA ASP A 430 0.51 -8.53 -10.78
C ASP A 430 -0.07 -7.57 -9.74
N TYR A 431 0.68 -7.42 -8.64
CA TYR A 431 0.57 -6.32 -7.71
C TYR A 431 1.91 -5.60 -7.61
N TRP A 432 1.94 -4.34 -8.02
CA TRP A 432 3.13 -3.48 -8.00
C TRP A 432 3.14 -2.71 -6.68
N PHE A 433 4.14 -2.96 -5.83
CA PHE A 433 4.32 -2.19 -4.61
C PHE A 433 4.95 -0.82 -4.91
N ASN A 434 4.76 0.15 -4.00
CA ASN A 434 5.38 1.47 -4.13
C ASN A 434 6.91 1.33 -4.27
N PRO A 435 7.53 2.11 -5.16
CA PRO A 435 8.95 1.99 -5.43
C PRO A 435 9.81 2.53 -4.28
N VAL A 436 10.99 1.94 -4.11
CA VAL A 436 12.06 2.42 -3.21
C VAL A 436 13.19 2.98 -4.07
N THR A 437 13.55 4.24 -3.87
CA THR A 437 14.74 4.84 -4.51
C THR A 437 15.95 4.67 -3.60
N LEU A 438 17.10 4.31 -4.19
CA LEU A 438 18.36 4.11 -3.46
C LEU A 438 19.19 5.38 -3.42
N ASP A 439 18.61 6.46 -2.90
CA ASP A 439 19.21 7.80 -2.73
C ASP A 439 19.19 8.27 -1.26
N GLN A 440 18.90 7.38 -0.31
CA GLN A 440 18.78 7.71 1.11
C GLN A 440 20.16 7.82 1.77
N GLN A 441 20.30 8.76 2.71
CA GLN A 441 21.47 8.87 3.58
C GLN A 441 21.08 9.43 4.96
N ALA A 442 21.82 9.04 5.99
CA ALA A 442 21.68 9.55 7.35
C ALA A 442 23.00 9.39 8.12
N SER A 443 23.29 10.30 9.04
CA SER A 443 24.49 10.23 9.89
C SER A 443 24.29 10.96 11.21
N TYR A 444 25.12 10.62 12.19
CA TYR A 444 25.17 11.31 13.47
C TYR A 444 26.56 11.19 14.11
N VAL A 445 26.98 12.20 14.85
CA VAL A 445 28.22 12.20 15.63
C VAL A 445 27.87 11.97 17.10
N ASP A 446 28.14 10.76 17.59
CA ASP A 446 27.90 10.35 18.98
C ASP A 446 28.83 11.10 19.96
N SER A 447 30.05 11.44 19.54
CA SER A 447 30.99 12.24 20.34
C SER A 447 32.07 12.90 19.47
N PHE A 448 32.44 14.14 19.81
CA PHE A 448 33.60 14.84 19.24
C PHE A 448 34.42 15.44 20.38
N THR A 449 35.65 14.98 20.58
CA THR A 449 36.44 15.31 21.78
C THR A 449 37.88 15.68 21.43
N LYS A 450 38.49 16.57 22.21
CA LYS A 450 39.92 16.92 22.08
C LYS A 450 40.80 15.71 22.44
N THR A 451 41.94 15.55 21.78
CA THR A 451 43.03 14.64 22.17
C THR A 451 44.38 15.36 22.12
N ASP A 452 45.42 14.79 22.71
CA ASP A 452 46.80 15.32 22.67
C ASP A 452 47.32 15.58 21.24
N LYS A 453 46.79 14.86 20.25
CA LYS A 453 47.26 14.87 18.84
C LYS A 453 46.28 15.53 17.87
N GLY A 454 45.15 16.05 18.37
CA GLY A 454 44.10 16.65 17.56
C GLY A 454 42.73 16.41 18.18
N TYR A 455 41.90 15.61 17.52
CA TYR A 455 40.53 15.30 17.93
C TYR A 455 40.15 13.83 17.68
N ASN A 456 39.31 13.25 18.53
CA ASN A 456 38.64 11.98 18.29
C ASN A 456 37.17 12.24 17.96
N VAL A 457 36.63 11.49 17.00
CA VAL A 457 35.23 11.56 16.61
C VAL A 457 34.65 10.15 16.50
N LYS A 458 33.44 9.96 17.03
CA LYS A 458 32.67 8.72 16.96
C LYS A 458 31.27 9.02 16.51
N GLY A 459 30.64 8.06 15.85
CA GLY A 459 29.31 8.25 15.28
C GLY A 459 28.92 7.09 14.39
N TRP A 460 27.98 7.36 13.50
CA TRP A 460 27.60 6.45 12.43
C TRP A 460 27.23 7.23 11.17
N MET A 461 27.41 6.58 10.01
CA MET A 461 26.94 7.09 8.72
C MET A 461 26.41 5.95 7.85
N VAL A 462 25.31 6.21 7.16
CA VAL A 462 24.69 5.33 6.17
C VAL A 462 24.38 6.12 4.91
N SER A 463 24.53 5.50 3.75
CA SER A 463 24.14 6.07 2.47
C SER A 463 24.02 4.96 1.45
N ASP A 464 22.97 4.98 0.63
CA ASP A 464 22.83 4.09 -0.52
C ASP A 464 23.96 4.31 -1.55
N GLN A 465 24.62 5.48 -1.53
CA GLN A 465 25.84 5.73 -2.32
C GLN A 465 27.00 4.78 -1.95
N SER A 466 26.99 4.17 -0.76
CA SER A 466 28.01 3.18 -0.38
C SER A 466 28.01 1.90 -1.23
N ILE A 467 26.95 1.65 -2.02
CA ILE A 467 26.86 0.55 -3.00
C ILE A 467 28.02 0.61 -4.01
N ASN A 468 28.34 1.80 -4.52
CA ASN A 468 29.43 2.01 -5.48
C ASN A 468 30.60 2.83 -4.90
N LYS A 469 30.47 3.36 -3.69
CA LYS A 469 31.51 4.14 -2.98
C LYS A 469 31.92 3.44 -1.67
N PRO A 470 32.73 2.37 -1.73
CA PRO A 470 33.01 1.53 -0.56
C PRO A 470 33.97 2.15 0.47
N ASN A 471 34.66 3.25 0.14
CA ASN A 471 35.66 3.85 1.02
C ASN A 471 35.04 4.89 1.96
N ALA A 472 35.11 4.63 3.26
CA ALA A 472 34.64 5.54 4.30
C ALA A 472 35.74 6.49 4.79
N TYR A 473 35.48 7.80 4.73
CA TYR A 473 36.38 8.86 5.20
C TYR A 473 35.66 9.81 6.16
N LEU A 474 36.45 10.40 7.06
CA LEU A 474 36.07 11.54 7.86
C LEU A 474 36.98 12.70 7.51
N ILE A 475 36.41 13.90 7.35
CA ILE A 475 37.14 15.13 7.02
C ILE A 475 36.77 16.20 8.04
N LEU A 476 37.77 16.86 8.61
CA LEU A 476 37.60 17.99 9.51
C LEU A 476 37.83 19.29 8.74
N LEU A 477 36.79 20.12 8.67
CA LEU A 477 36.86 21.49 8.18
C LEU A 477 37.06 22.47 9.33
N ASN A 478 37.68 23.62 9.04
CA ASN A 478 37.61 24.85 9.83
C ASN A 478 37.22 26.01 8.90
N ASP A 479 36.11 26.69 9.19
CA ASP A 479 35.53 27.75 8.35
C ASP A 479 35.40 27.36 6.85
N GLY A 480 35.08 26.09 6.60
CA GLY A 480 34.94 25.52 5.24
C GLY A 480 36.22 24.94 4.64
N GLN A 481 37.40 25.19 5.20
CA GLN A 481 38.68 24.66 4.70
C GLN A 481 39.04 23.31 5.35
N GLU A 482 39.39 22.29 4.55
CA GLU A 482 39.89 21.01 5.06
C GLU A 482 41.23 21.19 5.81
N ILE A 483 41.24 20.81 7.09
CA ILE A 483 42.42 20.86 7.97
C ILE A 483 42.95 19.48 8.36
N ALA A 484 42.12 18.43 8.28
CA ALA A 484 42.54 17.03 8.44
C ALA A 484 41.56 16.06 7.77
N ARG A 485 42.05 14.88 7.37
CA ARG A 485 41.26 13.76 6.84
C ARG A 485 41.78 12.44 7.40
N THR A 486 40.89 11.49 7.63
CA THR A 486 41.25 10.13 8.06
C THR A 486 40.31 9.10 7.41
N LYS A 487 40.84 7.93 7.03
CA LYS A 487 40.03 6.80 6.55
C LYS A 487 39.55 6.01 7.76
N VAL A 488 38.32 5.53 7.75
CA VAL A 488 37.75 4.72 8.83
C VAL A 488 37.21 3.40 8.31
N GLU A 489 37.33 2.35 9.12
CA GLU A 489 36.66 1.07 8.91
C GLU A 489 35.33 1.08 9.67
N LEU A 490 34.25 0.61 9.03
CA LEU A 490 32.91 0.66 9.61
C LEU A 490 32.59 -0.57 10.47
N THR A 491 31.84 -0.33 11.55
CA THR A 491 31.54 -1.29 12.61
C THR A 491 30.02 -1.51 12.76
N ASP A 492 29.63 -2.60 13.42
CA ASP A 492 28.22 -2.97 13.56
C ASP A 492 27.43 -2.00 14.46
N ARG A 493 26.30 -1.52 13.95
CA ARG A 493 25.29 -0.72 14.64
C ARG A 493 23.88 -1.31 14.40
N PRO A 494 23.48 -2.36 15.15
CA PRO A 494 22.16 -2.96 15.02
C PRO A 494 21.00 -2.00 15.33
N ASP A 495 21.26 -0.97 16.13
CA ASP A 495 20.35 0.14 16.41
C ASP A 495 20.08 0.99 15.18
N VAL A 496 21.12 1.35 14.41
CA VAL A 496 21.00 2.08 13.14
C VAL A 496 20.30 1.22 12.09
N ALA A 497 20.65 -0.06 11.97
CA ALA A 497 19.97 -1.00 11.07
C ALA A 497 18.47 -1.16 11.35
N LYS A 498 18.05 -1.03 12.62
CA LYS A 498 16.65 -1.10 13.01
C LYS A 498 15.85 0.15 12.63
N VAL A 499 16.48 1.33 12.64
CA VAL A 499 15.84 2.60 12.26
C VAL A 499 15.86 2.82 10.75
N TYR A 500 16.95 2.40 10.08
CA TYR A 500 17.16 2.56 8.64
C TYR A 500 17.32 1.21 7.93
N PRO A 501 16.33 0.29 8.00
CA PRO A 501 16.46 -1.04 7.40
C PRO A 501 16.52 -0.98 5.86
N SER A 502 15.95 0.06 5.24
CA SER A 502 15.92 0.27 3.78
C SER A 502 17.23 0.76 3.19
N ILE A 503 18.10 1.40 3.98
CA ILE A 503 19.36 1.96 3.49
C ILE A 503 20.41 0.85 3.40
N TYR A 504 21.10 0.78 2.26
CA TYR A 504 22.06 -0.27 1.99
C TYR A 504 23.15 -0.37 3.06
N ASN A 505 23.34 -1.59 3.57
CA ASN A 505 24.38 -1.96 4.53
C ASN A 505 24.37 -1.12 5.83
N SER A 506 23.21 -0.58 6.23
CA SER A 506 23.06 0.29 7.41
C SER A 506 23.49 -0.33 8.75
N GLN A 507 23.64 -1.66 8.82
CA GLN A 507 24.26 -2.36 9.93
C GLN A 507 25.75 -2.04 10.08
N LYS A 508 26.51 -1.89 8.99
CA LYS A 508 27.95 -1.58 9.01
C LYS A 508 28.16 -0.07 8.85
N SER A 509 27.77 0.68 9.87
CA SER A 509 27.69 2.15 9.80
C SER A 509 28.46 2.90 10.88
N GLY A 510 28.81 2.25 12.00
CA GLY A 510 29.50 2.91 13.12
C GLY A 510 30.97 3.21 12.82
N PHE A 511 31.47 4.37 13.23
CA PHE A 511 32.87 4.75 13.06
C PHE A 511 33.49 5.28 14.38
N ASN A 512 34.82 5.19 14.46
CA ASN A 512 35.65 5.81 15.49
C ASN A 512 36.97 6.25 14.84
N GLY A 513 37.16 7.55 14.61
CA GLY A 513 38.30 8.11 13.91
C GLY A 513 39.10 9.11 14.76
N GLU A 514 40.41 9.21 14.50
CA GLU A 514 41.26 10.26 15.06
C GLU A 514 41.73 11.20 13.95
N PHE A 515 41.44 12.49 14.11
CA PHE A 515 42.03 13.57 13.33
C PHE A 515 43.34 13.98 13.96
N LYS A 516 44.45 13.73 13.25
CA LYS A 516 45.75 14.29 13.60
C LYS A 516 45.83 15.70 13.01
N VAL A 517 45.73 16.70 13.87
CA VAL A 517 45.71 18.10 13.45
C VAL A 517 46.45 18.96 14.46
N ASP A 518 47.18 19.94 13.95
CA ASP A 518 47.76 21.01 14.75
C ASP A 518 46.62 21.81 15.39
N PRO A 519 46.51 21.85 16.74
CA PRO A 519 45.43 22.57 17.42
C PRO A 519 45.32 24.05 17.04
N THR A 520 46.43 24.68 16.63
CA THR A 520 46.44 26.10 16.20
C THR A 520 45.66 26.35 14.92
N LYS A 521 45.41 25.31 14.11
CA LYS A 521 44.61 25.37 12.88
C LYS A 521 43.11 25.19 13.12
N ALA A 522 42.69 24.92 14.34
CA ALA A 522 41.31 24.65 14.74
C ALA A 522 40.77 25.82 15.58
N ASN A 523 40.57 26.95 14.92
CA ASN A 523 40.39 28.26 15.55
C ASN A 523 39.15 29.07 15.10
N GLY A 524 38.32 28.50 14.22
CA GLY A 524 37.04 29.06 13.76
C GLY A 524 35.85 28.10 14.01
N ASN A 525 34.97 27.91 13.03
CA ASN A 525 33.89 26.94 13.12
C ASN A 525 34.31 25.59 12.54
N LEU A 526 34.45 24.58 13.40
CA LEU A 526 34.75 23.23 12.95
C LEU A 526 33.51 22.52 12.41
N LYS A 527 33.71 21.64 11.44
CA LYS A 527 32.68 20.72 10.92
C LYS A 527 33.30 19.41 10.51
N VAL A 528 32.65 18.30 10.85
CA VAL A 528 33.01 16.96 10.37
C VAL A 528 32.16 16.60 9.16
N ILE A 529 32.80 16.29 8.03
CA ILE A 529 32.18 15.57 6.91
C ILE A 529 32.37 14.07 7.13
N MET A 530 31.31 13.32 6.89
CA MET A 530 31.25 11.87 6.84
C MET A 530 31.04 11.48 5.36
N GLN A 531 32.10 10.97 4.73
CA GLN A 531 32.19 10.81 3.27
C GLN A 531 32.26 9.33 2.89
N PHE A 532 31.41 8.93 1.94
CA PHE A 532 31.63 7.71 1.15
C PHE A 532 32.29 8.08 -0.17
N ALA A 533 33.33 7.35 -0.57
CA ALA A 533 34.09 7.59 -1.80
C ALA A 533 34.35 6.32 -2.62
N GLY A 534 34.44 6.48 -3.94
CA GLY A 534 34.96 5.50 -4.88
C GLY A 534 36.49 5.41 -4.82
N ASP A 535 37.14 5.08 -5.93
CA ASP A 535 38.61 4.95 -6.01
C ASP A 535 39.33 6.31 -5.94
N ASP A 536 38.73 7.39 -6.49
CA ASP A 536 39.23 8.76 -6.37
C ASP A 536 38.32 9.58 -5.45
N ALA A 537 38.72 9.65 -4.17
CA ALA A 537 38.01 10.37 -3.11
C ALA A 537 37.94 11.90 -3.28
N ASN A 538 38.47 12.45 -4.38
CA ASN A 538 38.32 13.86 -4.76
C ASN A 538 37.37 14.08 -5.94
N LYS A 539 36.82 13.02 -6.55
CA LYS A 539 35.95 13.10 -7.74
C LYS A 539 34.66 12.29 -7.67
N ASP A 540 34.70 11.13 -7.03
CA ASP A 540 33.52 10.27 -6.86
C ASP A 540 33.24 10.06 -5.38
N PHE A 541 32.45 10.96 -4.78
CA PHE A 541 32.15 10.95 -3.37
C PHE A 541 30.70 11.37 -3.06
N SER A 542 30.25 11.09 -1.85
CA SER A 542 28.96 11.46 -1.27
C SER A 542 29.20 11.90 0.16
N ASP A 543 28.86 13.17 0.44
CA ASP A 543 29.15 13.84 1.71
C ASP A 543 27.90 13.96 2.59
N GLN A 544 28.13 13.76 3.89
CA GLN A 544 27.17 14.02 4.94
C GLN A 544 27.81 14.94 5.98
N TYR A 545 27.05 15.89 6.52
CA TYR A 545 27.58 16.96 7.35
C TYR A 545 27.11 16.84 8.79
N SER A 546 28.03 16.94 9.74
CA SER A 546 27.71 17.21 11.14
C SER A 546 27.24 18.66 11.35
N GLN A 547 26.72 18.92 12.55
CA GLN A 547 26.54 20.28 13.06
C GLN A 547 27.85 21.08 13.09
N ASN A 548 27.75 22.40 13.24
CA ASN A 548 28.91 23.24 13.51
C ASN A 548 29.40 23.02 14.95
N TYR A 549 30.71 23.02 15.13
CA TYR A 549 31.39 22.96 16.42
C TYR A 549 32.22 24.25 16.58
N PRO A 550 31.64 25.35 17.10
CA PRO A 550 32.35 26.61 17.25
C PRO A 550 33.52 26.44 18.23
N THR A 551 34.73 26.86 17.86
CA THR A 551 35.90 26.83 18.75
C THR A 551 36.02 28.04 19.66
N ASN A 552 35.12 29.02 19.51
CA ASN A 552 34.95 30.13 20.43
C ASN A 552 33.48 30.21 20.84
N ALA A 553 33.17 29.96 22.10
CA ALA A 553 31.80 29.92 22.62
C ALA A 553 31.75 30.52 24.02
N GLY A 554 30.63 31.14 24.39
CA GLY A 554 30.45 31.72 25.71
C GLY A 554 29.06 32.26 25.93
N ASN A 555 28.76 32.58 27.19
CA ASN A 555 27.54 33.26 27.59
C ASN A 555 27.81 34.18 28.79
N PHE A 556 27.03 35.26 28.89
CA PHE A 556 26.85 35.99 30.15
C PHE A 556 25.63 35.41 30.86
N ASP A 557 25.85 34.62 31.91
CA ASP A 557 24.79 33.94 32.65
C ASP A 557 24.00 34.90 33.55
N ASN A 558 24.62 36.02 33.96
CA ASN A 558 23.98 37.10 34.68
C ASN A 558 24.61 38.45 34.30
N ILE A 559 23.74 39.44 34.06
CA ILE A 559 24.11 40.87 33.97
C ILE A 559 23.13 41.65 34.84
N HIS A 560 23.53 41.98 36.06
CA HIS A 560 22.68 42.70 37.00
C HIS A 560 23.19 44.13 37.21
N VAL A 561 22.48 45.10 36.61
CA VAL A 561 22.72 46.54 36.76
C VAL A 561 21.96 47.05 37.99
N THR A 562 22.64 47.85 38.80
CA THR A 562 22.06 48.61 39.93
C THR A 562 22.33 50.10 39.72
N ALA A 563 21.81 50.98 40.59
CA ALA A 563 22.05 52.42 40.49
C ALA A 563 23.54 52.83 40.44
N SER A 564 24.45 52.04 41.03
CA SER A 564 25.89 52.37 41.14
C SER A 564 26.86 51.29 40.64
N GLN A 565 26.41 50.05 40.42
CA GLN A 565 27.27 48.91 40.10
C GLN A 565 26.65 47.97 39.07
N VAL A 566 27.49 47.25 38.32
CA VAL A 566 27.11 46.11 37.50
C VAL A 566 27.79 44.86 38.03
N ASN A 567 27.01 43.80 38.25
CA ASN A 567 27.49 42.47 38.61
C ASN A 567 27.34 41.55 37.39
N LEU A 568 28.43 40.91 36.99
CA LEU A 568 28.52 40.10 35.78
C LEU A 568 29.07 38.72 36.14
N SER A 569 28.48 37.66 35.59
CA SER A 569 29.05 36.32 35.62
C SER A 569 28.72 35.57 34.34
N GLY A 570 29.59 34.66 33.94
CA GLY A 570 29.41 33.92 32.69
C GLY A 570 30.47 32.86 32.48
N TRP A 571 30.62 32.46 31.22
CA TRP A 571 31.69 31.59 30.76
C TRP A 571 32.15 31.95 29.35
N HIS A 572 33.43 31.77 29.05
CA HIS A 572 34.03 31.97 27.73
C HIS A 572 35.06 30.86 27.48
N ALA A 573 34.70 29.88 26.65
CA ALA A 573 35.54 28.74 26.29
C ALA A 573 36.08 28.90 24.86
N SER A 574 37.41 28.83 24.70
CA SER A 574 38.06 28.96 23.40
C SER A 574 39.24 28.03 23.21
N THR A 575 39.40 27.41 22.04
CA THR A 575 40.60 26.60 21.72
C THR A 575 41.88 27.44 21.69
N GLN A 576 41.74 28.75 21.52
CA GLN A 576 42.85 29.71 21.47
C GLN A 576 43.19 30.32 22.85
N ALA A 577 42.51 29.90 23.93
CA ALA A 577 42.70 30.43 25.29
C ALA A 577 44.05 30.03 25.93
N GLY A 578 44.67 28.92 25.52
CA GLY A 578 45.82 28.32 26.21
C GLY A 578 47.04 29.23 26.41
N ASN A 579 47.23 30.24 25.54
CA ASN A 579 48.32 31.21 25.63
C ASN A 579 47.85 32.61 26.07
N LYS A 580 46.67 32.72 26.69
CA LYS A 580 46.00 34.00 27.02
C LYS A 580 45.66 34.09 28.51
N PRO A 581 46.64 34.39 29.38
CA PRO A 581 46.44 34.36 30.84
C PRO A 581 45.67 35.55 31.41
N TYR A 582 45.44 36.61 30.62
CA TYR A 582 44.70 37.81 31.05
C TYR A 582 43.26 37.76 30.55
N GLU A 583 42.34 38.16 31.44
CA GLU A 583 40.92 38.23 31.15
C GLU A 583 40.44 39.64 31.50
N TRP A 584 39.68 40.26 30.59
CA TRP A 584 39.29 41.66 30.70
C TRP A 584 37.80 41.81 30.45
N LEU A 585 37.14 42.60 31.31
CA LEU A 585 35.87 43.21 30.98
C LEU A 585 36.15 44.50 30.23
N ILE A 586 35.61 44.63 29.03
CA ILE A 586 35.58 45.88 28.27
C ILE A 586 34.11 46.28 28.10
N VAL A 587 33.80 47.56 28.25
CA VAL A 587 32.47 48.12 28.03
C VAL A 587 32.53 49.07 26.85
N LEU A 588 31.76 48.75 25.81
CA LEU A 588 31.63 49.57 24.61
C LEU A 588 30.30 50.31 24.62
N ASP A 589 30.25 51.54 24.10
CA ASP A 589 28.99 52.20 23.76
C ASP A 589 28.34 51.56 22.52
N ASN A 590 27.18 52.07 22.11
CA ASN A 590 26.51 51.55 20.91
C ASN A 590 27.24 51.84 19.58
N ASN A 591 28.26 52.71 19.57
CA ASN A 591 29.12 52.99 18.41
C ASN A 591 30.41 52.14 18.40
N GLY A 592 30.62 51.30 19.42
CA GLY A 592 31.84 50.52 19.60
C GLY A 592 33.00 51.29 20.26
N GLN A 593 32.77 52.51 20.78
CA GLN A 593 33.75 53.27 21.53
C GLN A 593 33.87 52.70 22.96
N GLU A 594 35.10 52.47 23.43
CA GLU A 594 35.33 52.00 24.79
C GLU A 594 34.97 53.08 25.85
N LEU A 595 34.00 52.73 26.70
CA LEU A 595 33.60 53.51 27.87
C LEU A 595 34.35 53.08 29.12
N TYR A 596 34.69 51.80 29.29
CA TYR A 596 35.33 51.31 30.51
C TYR A 596 36.10 50.01 30.24
N ARG A 597 37.13 49.73 31.07
CA ARG A 597 37.73 48.40 31.16
C ARG A 597 38.19 48.09 32.59
N GLN A 598 38.18 46.80 32.93
CA GLN A 598 38.63 46.26 34.22
C GLN A 598 39.19 44.84 34.02
N GLU A 599 40.32 44.52 34.63
CA GLU A 599 40.85 43.15 34.63
C GLU A 599 39.95 42.25 35.49
N ILE A 600 39.71 41.03 35.01
CA ILE A 600 38.93 40.01 35.70
C ILE A 600 39.90 39.09 36.45
N THR A 601 39.83 39.16 37.78
CA THR A 601 40.61 38.32 38.69
C THR A 601 39.91 37.02 39.05
N ASP A 602 38.57 37.04 39.12
CA ASP A 602 37.75 35.89 39.53
C ASP A 602 37.40 35.04 38.28
N LYS A 603 38.45 34.44 37.73
CA LYS A 603 38.47 33.63 36.51
C LYS A 603 38.84 32.18 36.76
N GLY A 604 38.69 31.32 35.75
CA GLY A 604 39.03 29.90 35.87
C GLY A 604 37.96 29.09 36.61
N LEU A 605 36.75 29.62 36.77
CA LEU A 605 35.68 29.03 37.59
C LEU A 605 35.15 27.74 36.95
N GLY A 606 34.79 26.77 37.81
CA GLY A 606 34.46 25.40 37.40
C GLY A 606 33.13 25.27 36.65
N ARG A 607 33.18 24.82 35.39
CA ARG A 607 32.03 24.67 34.47
C ARG A 607 31.97 23.32 33.77
N ASN A 608 31.70 22.26 34.55
CA ASN A 608 31.57 20.90 34.02
C ASN A 608 30.37 20.75 33.07
N ASP A 609 29.32 21.55 33.26
CA ASP A 609 28.19 21.71 32.34
C ASP A 609 28.66 22.16 30.95
N VAL A 610 29.50 23.19 30.89
CA VAL A 610 30.09 23.68 29.63
C VAL A 610 30.99 22.62 29.01
N GLN A 611 31.82 21.94 29.80
CA GLN A 611 32.70 20.87 29.27
C GLN A 611 31.94 19.69 28.66
N ASN A 612 30.75 19.37 29.18
CA ASN A 612 29.89 18.31 28.63
C ASN A 612 29.26 18.70 27.28
N VAL A 613 28.97 19.99 27.07
CA VAL A 613 28.43 20.53 25.80
C VAL A 613 29.55 20.78 24.77
N TYR A 614 30.72 21.22 25.24
CA TYR A 614 31.89 21.57 24.42
C TYR A 614 33.11 20.65 24.70
N PRO A 615 33.00 19.30 24.62
CA PRO A 615 34.08 18.37 24.97
C PRO A 615 35.26 18.37 23.97
N TYR A 616 35.12 19.12 22.87
CA TYR A 616 36.19 19.39 21.91
C TYR A 616 36.97 20.68 22.22
N ILE A 617 36.49 21.55 23.12
CA ILE A 617 37.26 22.71 23.59
C ILE A 617 38.05 22.30 24.85
N GLU A 618 39.37 22.44 24.77
CA GLU A 618 40.28 22.14 25.87
C GLU A 618 40.11 23.15 27.02
N GLY A 619 39.97 22.65 28.25
CA GLY A 619 39.82 23.51 29.44
C GLY A 619 38.48 24.24 29.53
N ALA A 620 37.46 23.86 28.75
CA ALA A 620 36.12 24.45 28.84
C ALA A 620 35.52 24.31 30.25
N ASN A 621 35.96 23.33 31.04
CA ASN A 621 35.61 23.21 32.46
C ASN A 621 36.17 24.31 33.38
N LYS A 622 37.04 25.20 32.88
CA LYS A 622 37.59 26.37 33.57
C LYS A 622 37.22 27.69 32.89
N SER A 623 36.19 27.68 32.03
CA SER A 623 35.78 28.84 31.24
C SER A 623 35.01 29.90 32.05
N GLY A 624 34.63 29.62 33.30
CA GLY A 624 33.77 30.51 34.08
C GLY A 624 34.49 31.75 34.62
N PHE A 625 33.79 32.89 34.62
CA PHE A 625 34.27 34.17 35.12
C PHE A 625 33.19 34.92 35.93
N GLN A 626 33.63 35.79 36.84
CA GLN A 626 32.78 36.74 37.56
C GLN A 626 33.50 38.10 37.71
N VAL A 627 32.75 39.20 37.63
CA VAL A 627 33.30 40.54 37.86
C VAL A 627 32.23 41.50 38.37
N THR A 628 32.62 42.39 39.29
CA THR A 628 31.79 43.51 39.75
C THR A 628 32.50 44.82 39.40
N MET A 629 31.78 45.76 38.79
CA MET A 629 32.30 47.09 38.44
C MET A 629 31.39 48.22 38.96
N ASN A 630 31.97 49.37 39.27
CA ASN A 630 31.21 50.59 39.53
C ASN A 630 30.83 51.26 38.20
N ILE A 631 29.63 51.81 38.09
CA ILE A 631 29.14 52.51 36.89
C ILE A 631 29.77 53.90 36.81
N PRO A 632 30.63 54.20 35.80
CA PRO A 632 31.14 55.54 35.57
C PRO A 632 30.04 56.46 35.04
N THR A 633 30.13 57.76 35.30
CA THR A 633 29.12 58.75 34.86
C THR A 633 28.86 58.71 33.34
N LYS A 634 29.89 58.40 32.53
CA LYS A 634 29.80 58.25 31.07
C LYS A 634 29.06 56.99 30.58
N MET A 635 28.63 56.11 31.48
CA MET A 635 27.73 55.00 31.16
C MET A 635 26.29 55.26 31.61
N GLN A 636 26.03 56.24 32.48
CA GLN A 636 24.67 56.56 32.94
C GLN A 636 23.81 57.01 31.75
N GLY A 637 22.59 56.47 31.62
CA GLY A 637 21.69 56.71 30.51
C GLY A 637 22.11 56.11 29.16
N HIS A 638 23.21 55.36 29.08
CA HIS A 638 23.74 54.83 27.82
C HIS A 638 23.42 53.35 27.60
N LEU A 639 23.21 52.99 26.34
CA LEU A 639 23.18 51.61 25.88
C LEU A 639 24.62 51.13 25.65
N VAL A 640 25.02 50.05 26.33
CA VAL A 640 26.39 49.51 26.29
C VAL A 640 26.40 48.04 25.89
N ARG A 641 27.56 47.53 25.45
CA ARG A 641 27.84 46.09 25.35
C ARG A 641 29.00 45.74 26.26
N PHE A 642 28.85 44.68 27.04
CA PHE A 642 29.93 44.08 27.83
C PHE A 642 30.69 43.09 26.96
N VAL A 643 32.01 43.12 27.01
CA VAL A 643 32.89 42.24 26.24
C VAL A 643 33.81 41.52 27.21
N HIS A 644 33.73 40.19 27.22
CA HIS A 644 34.66 39.31 27.92
C HIS A 644 35.81 38.96 26.99
N ARG A 645 36.99 39.53 27.26
CA ARG A 645 38.19 39.41 26.43
C ARG A 645 39.22 38.47 27.06
N LEU A 646 39.60 37.42 26.36
CA LEU A 646 40.80 36.61 26.65
C LEU A 646 42.00 37.19 25.88
N THR A 647 43.16 37.41 26.51
CA THR A 647 44.32 38.01 25.82
C THR A 647 45.68 37.62 26.42
N ASP A 648 46.74 37.74 25.60
CA ASP A 648 48.14 37.51 25.96
C ASP A 648 48.86 38.75 26.54
N ASP A 649 48.23 39.93 26.44
CA ASP A 649 48.76 41.20 26.94
C ASP A 649 48.18 41.57 28.32
N LYS A 650 49.07 41.98 29.24
CA LYS A 650 48.71 42.46 30.58
C LYS A 650 47.81 43.70 30.55
N ASP A 651 47.87 44.51 29.50
CA ASP A 651 47.12 45.78 29.40
C ASP A 651 45.82 45.63 28.58
N GLY A 652 45.53 44.44 28.05
CA GLY A 652 44.27 44.12 27.36
C GLY A 652 44.24 44.32 25.83
N ASN A 653 45.38 44.66 25.20
CA ASN A 653 45.45 45.18 23.83
C ASN A 653 46.26 44.30 22.84
N GLY A 654 46.73 43.14 23.28
CA GLY A 654 47.53 42.20 22.48
C GLY A 654 46.70 41.37 21.50
N ASN A 655 47.07 40.10 21.29
CA ASN A 655 46.22 39.17 20.56
C ASN A 655 45.07 38.76 21.48
N PHE A 656 43.83 39.02 21.07
CA PHE A 656 42.66 38.80 21.91
C PHE A 656 41.58 37.94 21.24
N ILE A 657 40.64 37.47 22.06
CA ILE A 657 39.42 36.77 21.67
C ILE A 657 38.29 37.34 22.51
N ASP A 658 37.22 37.78 21.85
CA ASP A 658 36.13 38.51 22.49
C ASP A 658 34.83 37.70 22.48
N LEU A 659 34.08 37.80 23.57
CA LEU A 659 32.68 37.39 23.71
C LEU A 659 31.88 38.63 24.10
N SER A 660 30.94 39.06 23.26
CA SER A 660 30.08 40.22 23.55
C SER A 660 28.74 39.80 24.14
N SER A 661 28.22 40.60 25.08
CA SER A 661 26.84 40.52 25.53
C SER A 661 25.89 41.11 24.49
N ASN A 662 24.59 40.84 24.66
CA ASN A 662 23.55 41.70 24.10
C ASN A 662 23.69 43.14 24.63
N PRO A 663 23.09 44.14 23.96
CA PRO A 663 23.04 45.50 24.47
C PRO A 663 22.35 45.57 25.84
N VAL A 664 22.90 46.35 26.77
CA VAL A 664 22.40 46.55 28.13
C VAL A 664 22.26 48.03 28.40
N LEU A 665 21.07 48.46 28.80
CA LEU A 665 20.78 49.85 29.10
C LEU A 665 21.13 50.15 30.56
N VAL A 666 22.02 51.12 30.78
CA VAL A 666 22.52 51.44 32.12
C VAL A 666 21.78 52.66 32.66
N ASN A 667 20.90 52.44 33.64
CA ASN A 667 20.12 53.47 34.36
C ASN A 667 19.42 54.48 33.42
N LEU A 668 18.30 54.06 32.83
CA LEU A 668 17.50 54.87 31.91
C LEU A 668 16.94 56.14 32.56
N GLU A 669 17.24 57.30 32.00
CA GLU A 669 16.76 58.60 32.50
C GLU A 669 15.35 58.95 31.98
N TYR A 670 14.48 59.41 32.87
CA TYR A 670 13.10 59.85 32.57
C TYR A 670 12.71 61.11 33.34
N ASN A 671 11.72 61.86 32.84
CA ASN A 671 11.22 63.10 33.44
C ASN A 671 9.68 63.16 33.41
N LEU A 672 9.03 62.39 34.29
CA LEU A 672 7.57 62.45 34.51
C LEU A 672 7.06 63.84 34.91
N ASN A 673 7.93 64.70 35.46
CA ASN A 673 7.54 66.05 35.87
C ASN A 673 7.34 67.01 34.69
N ALA A 674 7.74 66.66 33.47
CA ALA A 674 7.55 67.49 32.28
C ALA A 674 6.07 67.70 31.92
N ASN A 675 5.22 66.70 32.13
CA ASN A 675 3.79 66.74 31.80
C ASN A 675 2.90 66.76 33.07
N GLY A 676 1.77 67.48 33.02
CA GLY A 676 0.82 67.53 34.13
C GLY A 676 0.16 66.19 34.46
N ILE A 677 -0.07 65.34 33.45
CA ILE A 677 -0.71 64.02 33.59
C ILE A 677 0.27 63.00 34.16
N ASN A 678 1.50 62.93 33.64
CA ASN A 678 2.55 62.06 34.21
C ASN A 678 2.88 62.45 35.66
N ARG A 679 2.90 63.74 35.98
CA ARG A 679 3.04 64.22 37.36
C ARG A 679 1.83 63.84 38.22
N TYR A 680 0.62 63.85 37.68
CA TYR A 680 -0.58 63.37 38.38
C TYR A 680 -0.51 61.86 38.66
N ILE A 681 -0.10 61.05 37.68
CA ILE A 681 0.16 59.60 37.81
C ILE A 681 1.13 59.33 38.96
N LEU A 682 2.29 59.99 38.93
CA LEU A 682 3.35 59.85 39.94
C LEU A 682 2.87 60.26 41.34
N ASN A 683 2.24 61.43 41.46
CA ASN A 683 1.80 61.97 42.75
C ASN A 683 0.62 61.20 43.38
N ASN A 684 -0.17 60.48 42.58
CA ASN A 684 -1.30 59.67 43.08
C ASN A 684 -0.95 58.17 43.15
N HIS A 685 0.30 57.79 42.87
CA HIS A 685 0.77 56.39 42.86
C HIS A 685 -0.13 55.47 42.01
N ILE A 686 -0.47 55.92 40.81
CA ILE A 686 -1.29 55.14 39.87
C ILE A 686 -0.43 54.03 39.28
N ASN A 687 -0.80 52.78 39.58
CA ASN A 687 -0.12 51.58 39.09
C ASN A 687 -0.88 50.92 37.93
N HIS A 688 -0.14 50.20 37.09
CA HIS A 688 -0.67 49.42 35.97
C HIS A 688 -1.53 48.22 36.43
N ALA A 689 -2.37 47.73 35.52
CA ALA A 689 -3.06 46.45 35.62
C ALA A 689 -2.12 45.27 35.29
N THR A 690 -2.52 44.05 35.63
CA THR A 690 -1.82 42.84 35.20
C THR A 690 -2.20 42.49 33.76
N ILE A 691 -1.20 42.16 32.93
CA ILE A 691 -1.42 41.64 31.57
C ILE A 691 -2.16 40.30 31.67
N THR A 692 -3.34 40.24 31.07
CA THR A 692 -4.15 39.01 30.99
C THR A 692 -4.08 38.45 29.58
N VAL A 693 -3.59 37.22 29.43
CA VAL A 693 -3.55 36.53 28.14
C VAL A 693 -4.88 35.81 27.89
N ASN A 694 -5.54 36.15 26.79
CA ASN A 694 -6.79 35.56 26.32
C ASN A 694 -6.77 35.51 24.78
N HIS A 695 -5.89 34.67 24.23
CA HIS A 695 -5.75 34.53 22.78
C HIS A 695 -7.07 34.07 22.14
N VAL A 696 -7.73 34.98 21.41
CA VAL A 696 -9.00 34.75 20.72
C VAL A 696 -8.84 34.69 19.20
N ILE A 697 -7.69 35.12 18.68
CA ILE A 697 -7.26 35.00 17.29
C ILE A 697 -6.56 33.63 17.11
N PRO A 698 -6.77 32.89 16.01
CA PRO A 698 -6.03 31.65 15.74
C PRO A 698 -4.52 31.90 15.63
N SER A 699 -3.71 31.08 16.30
CA SER A 699 -2.24 31.25 16.33
C SER A 699 -1.53 30.95 15.00
N ASP A 700 -2.27 30.46 14.00
CA ASP A 700 -1.81 30.17 12.63
C ASP A 700 -2.34 31.19 11.61
N THR A 701 -2.81 32.36 12.06
CA THR A 701 -3.32 33.44 11.19
C THR A 701 -2.19 34.15 10.43
N THR A 702 -1.03 34.33 11.07
CA THR A 702 0.12 35.09 10.57
C THR A 702 1.42 34.32 10.79
N ASP A 703 2.43 34.62 9.98
CA ASP A 703 3.80 34.14 10.16
C ASP A 703 4.59 35.06 11.12
N VAL A 704 5.85 34.70 11.39
CA VAL A 704 6.83 35.56 12.08
C VAL A 704 7.13 36.85 11.31
N TYR A 705 7.69 37.83 12.00
CA TYR A 705 7.90 39.21 11.54
C TYR A 705 8.78 39.34 10.27
N SER A 706 8.12 39.46 9.12
CA SER A 706 8.71 39.38 7.78
C SER A 706 9.61 40.55 7.38
N GLU A 707 9.53 41.68 8.08
CA GLU A 707 10.33 42.88 7.83
C GLU A 707 11.47 43.00 8.86
N THR A 708 11.90 41.88 9.45
CA THR A 708 13.00 41.77 10.42
C THR A 708 13.90 40.56 10.13
N GLU A 709 15.22 40.70 10.30
CA GLU A 709 16.18 39.63 9.94
C GLU A 709 16.13 38.42 10.89
N ASP A 710 15.69 38.61 12.14
CA ASP A 710 15.59 37.57 13.18
C ASP A 710 14.16 37.08 13.44
N GLY A 711 13.18 37.58 12.68
CA GLY A 711 11.77 37.19 12.80
C GLY A 711 11.07 37.68 14.08
N LYS A 712 11.57 38.76 14.70
CA LYS A 712 11.05 39.30 15.97
C LYS A 712 10.60 40.77 15.83
N PRO A 713 9.64 41.24 16.65
CA PRO A 713 9.24 42.63 16.60
C PRO A 713 10.38 43.57 17.01
N ASN A 714 10.55 44.66 16.27
CA ASN A 714 11.52 45.72 16.56
C ASN A 714 10.87 47.08 16.89
N MET A 715 9.54 47.11 17.00
CA MET A 715 8.77 48.28 17.43
C MET A 715 7.46 47.89 18.14
N VAL A 716 6.89 48.85 18.87
CA VAL A 716 5.53 48.82 19.41
C VAL A 716 4.76 50.01 18.80
N VAL A 717 3.57 49.74 18.25
CA VAL A 717 2.66 50.78 17.76
C VAL A 717 1.50 50.94 18.74
N VAL A 718 1.29 52.19 19.14
CA VAL A 718 0.15 52.65 19.95
C VAL A 718 -0.97 53.08 18.99
N HIS A 719 -2.13 52.47 19.14
CA HIS A 719 -3.36 52.77 18.40
C HIS A 719 -4.45 53.32 19.33
N GLU A 720 -5.55 53.77 18.74
CA GLU A 720 -6.79 54.08 19.45
C GLU A 720 -8.01 53.70 18.58
N THR A 721 -9.01 53.09 19.22
CA THR A 721 -10.19 52.45 18.61
C THR A 721 -11.05 53.34 17.69
N ALA A 722 -10.96 54.67 17.82
CA ALA A 722 -11.85 55.67 17.24
C ALA A 722 -13.35 55.44 17.55
N ASN A 723 -13.66 54.71 18.62
CA ASN A 723 -15.02 54.27 18.97
C ASN A 723 -15.45 54.76 20.37
N PRO A 724 -15.98 55.99 20.48
CA PRO A 724 -16.26 56.61 21.78
C PRO A 724 -17.36 55.95 22.63
N ASN A 725 -18.04 54.90 22.15
CA ASN A 725 -19.23 54.34 22.81
C ASN A 725 -19.13 52.84 23.13
N ASP A 726 -17.99 52.19 22.89
CA ASP A 726 -17.83 50.76 23.19
C ASP A 726 -16.91 50.52 24.42
N SER A 727 -16.70 49.25 24.71
CA SER A 727 -15.93 48.71 25.83
C SER A 727 -14.87 47.77 25.30
N ILE A 728 -13.84 47.51 26.10
CA ILE A 728 -12.76 46.57 25.75
C ILE A 728 -13.28 45.20 25.27
N TRP A 729 -14.36 44.70 25.87
CA TRP A 729 -14.98 43.44 25.45
C TRP A 729 -15.84 43.56 24.19
N GLY A 730 -16.39 44.73 23.87
CA GLY A 730 -17.07 44.95 22.59
C GLY A 730 -16.08 44.89 21.44
N GLU A 731 -14.99 45.64 21.56
CA GLU A 731 -13.89 45.67 20.58
C GLU A 731 -13.26 44.29 20.38
N ILE A 732 -12.86 43.60 21.47
CA ILE A 732 -12.30 42.24 21.38
C ILE A 732 -13.28 41.25 20.71
N ASN A 733 -14.59 41.36 20.97
CA ASN A 733 -15.58 40.49 20.32
C ASN A 733 -15.81 40.86 18.85
N TYR A 734 -15.73 42.14 18.50
CA TYR A 734 -15.83 42.62 17.13
C TYR A 734 -14.61 42.18 16.31
N GLU A 735 -13.40 42.37 16.83
CA GLU A 735 -12.15 41.96 16.19
C GLU A 735 -12.07 40.44 16.02
N LYS A 736 -12.43 39.67 17.06
CA LYS A 736 -12.55 38.20 16.96
C LYS A 736 -13.48 37.73 15.83
N ALA A 737 -14.50 38.51 15.50
CA ALA A 737 -15.41 38.21 14.39
C ALA A 737 -14.89 38.67 13.02
N HIS A 738 -13.93 39.60 12.98
CA HIS A 738 -13.47 40.28 11.75
C HIS A 738 -11.94 40.23 11.53
N TYR A 739 -11.21 39.42 12.28
CA TYR A 739 -9.73 39.36 12.30
C TYR A 739 -9.07 39.17 10.92
N ASN A 740 -9.78 38.56 9.96
CA ASN A 740 -9.35 38.44 8.56
C ASN A 740 -9.24 39.78 7.80
N ASN A 741 -9.77 40.88 8.38
CA ASN A 741 -9.67 42.24 7.84
C ASN A 741 -8.56 43.03 8.54
N ALA A 742 -8.57 43.04 9.87
CA ALA A 742 -7.60 43.69 10.75
C ALA A 742 -7.68 43.05 12.14
N PHE A 743 -6.55 43.00 12.84
CA PHE A 743 -6.47 42.63 14.26
C PHE A 743 -5.20 43.20 14.89
N VAL A 744 -5.17 43.30 16.22
CA VAL A 744 -4.01 43.73 17.01
C VAL A 744 -3.63 42.66 18.05
N HIS A 745 -2.55 42.89 18.79
CA HIS A 745 -2.08 41.94 19.79
C HIS A 745 -2.80 42.08 21.14
N ALA A 746 -3.17 43.30 21.52
CA ALA A 746 -3.79 43.58 22.81
C ALA A 746 -4.72 44.79 22.78
N PHE A 747 -5.61 44.85 23.76
CA PHE A 747 -6.38 46.05 24.10
C PHE A 747 -6.05 46.51 25.52
N VAL A 748 -6.10 47.82 25.74
CA VAL A 748 -5.95 48.46 27.05
C VAL A 748 -7.10 49.44 27.32
N ASP A 749 -7.58 49.44 28.55
CA ASP A 749 -8.50 50.47 29.06
C ASP A 749 -8.03 50.97 30.44
N GLY A 750 -8.88 51.70 31.17
CA GLY A 750 -8.55 52.24 32.49
C GLY A 750 -8.43 51.22 33.62
N ASP A 751 -8.75 49.95 33.37
CA ASP A 751 -8.81 48.86 34.37
C ASP A 751 -8.07 47.58 33.94
N GLN A 752 -7.92 47.32 32.64
CA GLN A 752 -7.47 46.05 32.08
C GLN A 752 -6.37 46.21 31.03
N ILE A 753 -5.52 45.19 30.91
CA ILE A 753 -4.65 44.94 29.75
C ILE A 753 -4.94 43.50 29.31
N ILE A 754 -5.41 43.31 28.07
CA ILE A 754 -5.82 41.99 27.56
C ILE A 754 -5.07 41.71 26.25
N GLU A 755 -4.17 40.73 26.27
CA GLU A 755 -3.49 40.22 25.08
C GLU A 755 -4.37 39.16 24.40
N ILE A 756 -4.71 39.38 23.14
CA ILE A 756 -5.70 38.63 22.36
C ILE A 756 -5.11 37.87 21.16
N SER A 757 -3.85 38.12 20.83
CA SER A 757 -3.06 37.37 19.85
C SER A 757 -1.62 37.20 20.33
N PRO A 758 -0.94 36.07 20.07
CA PRO A 758 0.48 35.89 20.39
C PRO A 758 1.36 36.98 19.75
N THR A 759 2.33 37.51 20.50
CA THR A 759 3.23 38.58 20.02
C THR A 759 4.48 38.11 19.29
N ASP A 760 4.66 36.79 19.12
CA ASP A 760 5.73 36.17 18.34
C ASP A 760 5.42 36.05 16.83
N HIS A 761 4.22 36.46 16.41
CA HIS A 761 3.76 36.51 15.02
C HIS A 761 3.25 37.93 14.69
N GLU A 762 3.03 38.25 13.41
CA GLU A 762 2.55 39.57 12.99
C GLU A 762 1.08 39.84 13.36
N ALA A 763 0.67 41.13 13.36
CA ALA A 763 -0.73 41.55 13.38
C ALA A 763 -1.04 42.59 12.30
N TRP A 764 -2.33 42.78 11.98
CA TRP A 764 -2.79 43.52 10.79
C TRP A 764 -3.50 44.86 11.09
N GLY A 765 -3.03 45.64 12.08
CA GLY A 765 -3.59 46.94 12.46
C GLY A 765 -2.92 48.18 11.86
N ALA A 766 -1.66 48.10 11.39
CA ALA A 766 -0.83 49.27 11.07
C ALA A 766 -0.34 49.38 9.60
N ALA A 767 -0.71 48.43 8.74
CA ALA A 767 -0.20 48.22 7.37
C ALA A 767 1.31 47.94 7.25
N TYR A 768 1.77 47.41 6.11
CA TYR A 768 3.21 47.13 5.88
C TYR A 768 3.99 48.41 5.54
N PRO A 769 5.18 48.64 6.12
CA PRO A 769 6.03 47.63 6.77
C PRO A 769 5.83 47.52 8.30
N ALA A 770 4.91 48.26 8.92
CA ALA A 770 4.70 48.19 10.37
C ALA A 770 4.15 46.83 10.82
N ASN A 771 3.19 46.24 10.09
CA ASN A 771 2.67 44.88 10.38
C ASN A 771 3.79 43.84 10.54
N GLY A 772 4.78 43.86 9.63
CA GLY A 772 5.94 42.97 9.67
C GLY A 772 7.03 43.32 10.67
N ARG A 773 6.80 44.30 11.56
CA ARG A 773 7.77 44.78 12.56
C ARG A 773 7.21 44.97 13.98
N ALA A 774 5.90 45.11 14.12
CA ALA A 774 5.29 45.76 15.27
C ALA A 774 4.43 44.83 16.14
N VAL A 775 4.71 44.81 17.45
CA VAL A 775 3.65 44.58 18.43
C VAL A 775 2.70 45.78 18.36
N GLN A 776 1.40 45.54 18.41
CA GLN A 776 0.35 46.53 18.16
C GLN A 776 -0.70 46.39 19.26
N PHE A 777 -1.12 47.49 19.88
CA PHE A 777 -2.21 47.46 20.85
C PHE A 777 -3.13 48.67 20.69
N GLU A 778 -4.41 48.45 21.02
CA GLU A 778 -5.48 49.42 20.92
C GLU A 778 -5.82 50.04 22.28
N GLN A 779 -5.96 51.36 22.28
CA GLN A 779 -6.51 52.14 23.40
C GLN A 779 -8.02 52.32 23.23
N VAL A 780 -8.80 51.89 24.22
CA VAL A 780 -10.26 52.07 24.24
C VAL A 780 -10.61 53.46 24.79
N GLU A 781 -11.48 54.23 24.11
CA GLU A 781 -11.87 55.59 24.53
C GLU A 781 -12.50 55.65 25.95
N VAL A 782 -11.70 55.92 27.00
CA VAL A 782 -12.21 56.03 28.39
C VAL A 782 -12.67 57.44 28.76
N TYR A 783 -13.39 57.53 29.89
CA TYR A 783 -13.97 58.76 30.41
C TYR A 783 -13.61 59.01 31.88
N GLY A 784 -13.34 60.28 32.21
CA GLY A 784 -12.89 60.74 33.52
C GLY A 784 -11.36 60.80 33.66
N ALA A 785 -10.89 61.79 34.42
CA ALA A 785 -9.45 62.06 34.62
C ALA A 785 -8.67 60.85 35.14
N ASN A 786 -9.23 60.14 36.13
CA ASN A 786 -8.59 58.97 36.72
C ASN A 786 -8.45 57.82 35.72
N ASN A 787 -9.52 57.49 34.99
CA ASN A 787 -9.52 56.35 34.07
C ASN A 787 -8.53 56.60 32.91
N PHE A 788 -8.49 57.82 32.37
CA PHE A 788 -7.51 58.18 31.34
C PHE A 788 -6.07 58.11 31.85
N ALA A 789 -5.81 58.54 33.09
CA ALA A 789 -4.49 58.38 33.69
C ALA A 789 -4.10 56.90 33.91
N ARG A 790 -5.03 56.04 34.29
CA ARG A 790 -4.79 54.59 34.45
C ARG A 790 -4.56 53.89 33.10
N GLU A 791 -5.34 54.24 32.10
CA GLU A 791 -5.19 53.73 30.73
C GLU A 791 -3.80 54.07 30.15
N LEU A 792 -3.33 55.31 30.34
CA LEU A 792 -1.98 55.71 29.92
C LEU A 792 -0.88 54.92 30.65
N VAL A 793 -1.05 54.60 31.94
CA VAL A 793 -0.12 53.74 32.68
C VAL A 793 -0.19 52.29 32.17
N ASN A 794 -1.38 51.76 31.90
CA ASN A 794 -1.58 50.42 31.34
C ASN A 794 -0.92 50.29 29.95
N ALA A 795 -1.15 51.26 29.08
CA ALA A 795 -0.53 51.36 27.76
C ALA A 795 1.01 51.45 27.86
N ALA A 796 1.54 52.29 28.76
CA ALA A 796 2.97 52.48 28.95
C ALA A 796 3.66 51.23 29.50
N TYR A 797 3.02 50.55 30.48
CA TYR A 797 3.50 49.30 31.04
C TYR A 797 3.51 48.17 30.01
N TYR A 798 2.42 47.98 29.25
CA TYR A 798 2.39 46.96 28.18
C TYR A 798 3.48 47.22 27.13
N THR A 799 3.65 48.49 26.72
CA THR A 799 4.72 48.92 25.82
C THR A 799 6.11 48.57 26.38
N ALA A 800 6.38 48.95 27.64
CA ALA A 800 7.66 48.70 28.30
C ALA A 800 7.93 47.19 28.48
N TYR A 801 6.91 46.42 28.88
CA TYR A 801 6.97 44.97 29.04
C TYR A 801 7.35 44.30 27.72
N LYS A 802 6.66 44.63 26.63
CA LYS A 802 6.95 44.09 25.30
C LYS A 802 8.31 44.55 24.77
N MET A 803 8.73 45.77 25.08
CA MET A 803 10.11 46.20 24.77
C MET A 803 11.14 45.36 25.50
N ASN A 804 10.96 45.07 26.79
CA ASN A 804 11.87 44.22 27.56
C ASN A 804 11.86 42.76 27.09
N GLU A 805 10.67 42.19 26.81
CA GLU A 805 10.48 40.82 26.33
C GLU A 805 11.24 40.54 25.02
N TYR A 806 11.26 41.51 24.09
CA TYR A 806 11.94 41.39 22.79
C TYR A 806 13.30 42.10 22.73
N GLY A 807 13.83 42.61 23.85
CA GLY A 807 15.14 43.27 23.90
C GLY A 807 15.21 44.63 23.18
N MET A 808 14.07 45.27 22.95
CA MET A 808 13.98 46.63 22.41
C MET A 808 14.31 47.66 23.50
N VAL A 809 15.05 48.70 23.12
CA VAL A 809 15.34 49.87 23.99
C VAL A 809 14.34 50.97 23.67
N PRO A 810 13.67 51.60 24.66
CA PRO A 810 12.72 52.68 24.41
C PRO A 810 13.35 53.84 23.61
N SER A 811 12.78 54.13 22.43
CA SER A 811 13.20 55.25 21.58
C SER A 811 12.06 55.71 20.67
N LEU A 812 11.87 57.02 20.53
CA LEU A 812 10.82 57.60 19.68
C LEU A 812 11.08 57.32 18.19
N ALA A 813 10.00 57.04 17.46
CA ALA A 813 9.95 56.98 16.00
C ALA A 813 10.69 58.14 15.31
N GLN A 814 11.44 57.82 14.26
CA GLN A 814 12.22 58.75 13.45
C GLN A 814 11.85 58.65 11.97
N VAL A 815 12.04 59.76 11.23
CA VAL A 815 11.71 59.89 9.80
C VAL A 815 12.46 58.88 8.90
N ASN A 816 13.61 58.38 9.35
CA ASN A 816 14.41 57.35 8.65
C ASN A 816 13.94 55.90 8.95
N GLY A 817 12.81 55.71 9.63
CA GLY A 817 12.25 54.38 9.92
C GLY A 817 12.81 53.70 11.18
N THR A 818 13.70 54.36 11.94
CA THR A 818 14.25 53.84 13.21
C THR A 818 13.45 54.35 14.42
N GLY A 819 13.69 53.73 15.58
CA GLY A 819 12.92 53.94 16.81
C GLY A 819 12.04 52.73 17.12
N THR A 820 11.70 52.56 18.40
CA THR A 820 10.95 51.40 18.92
C THR A 820 9.55 51.75 19.40
N LEU A 821 9.27 53.04 19.68
CA LEU A 821 7.97 53.54 20.12
C LEU A 821 7.32 54.41 19.04
N TRP A 822 6.16 53.98 18.55
CA TRP A 822 5.45 54.59 17.43
C TRP A 822 3.97 54.80 17.76
N SER A 823 3.37 55.87 17.23
CA SER A 823 1.92 55.90 16.99
C SER A 823 1.58 55.43 15.59
N HIS A 824 0.33 55.06 15.33
CA HIS A 824 -0.16 54.83 13.97
C HIS A 824 0.06 56.07 13.08
N HIS A 825 -0.09 57.28 13.65
CA HIS A 825 0.27 58.52 12.94
C HIS A 825 1.77 58.57 12.53
N ASN A 826 2.70 58.10 13.35
CA ASN A 826 4.11 58.01 12.96
C ASN A 826 4.32 56.98 11.84
N VAL A 827 3.58 55.86 11.88
CA VAL A 827 3.58 54.85 10.81
C VAL A 827 3.15 55.48 9.49
N THR A 828 2.00 56.16 9.47
CA THR A 828 1.46 56.95 8.34
C THR A 828 2.48 57.95 7.79
N GLN A 829 3.13 58.72 8.67
CA GLN A 829 4.05 59.79 8.26
C GLN A 829 5.41 59.30 7.73
N TYR A 830 6.00 58.24 8.31
CA TYR A 830 7.42 57.92 8.09
C TYR A 830 7.66 56.63 7.28
N ILE A 831 6.79 55.61 7.38
CA ILE A 831 7.10 54.28 6.82
C ILE A 831 5.98 53.64 5.98
N ALA A 832 4.72 54.01 6.18
CA ALA A 832 3.57 53.40 5.50
C ALA A 832 3.53 53.67 3.98
N ASN A 833 4.20 54.73 3.50
CA ASN A 833 4.23 55.13 2.09
C ASN A 833 2.82 55.23 1.45
N GLY A 834 1.84 55.76 2.20
CA GLY A 834 0.47 55.97 1.74
C GLY A 834 -0.45 54.74 1.79
N LYS A 835 -0.06 53.65 2.48
CA LYS A 835 -0.91 52.46 2.68
C LYS A 835 -1.91 52.55 3.85
N THR A 836 -1.71 53.53 4.73
CA THR A 836 -2.65 53.95 5.79
C THR A 836 -2.60 55.48 5.86
N ASP A 837 -3.72 56.11 6.23
CA ASP A 837 -3.90 57.54 6.45
C ASP A 837 -4.32 57.88 7.90
N HIS A 838 -4.25 56.89 8.78
CA HIS A 838 -4.61 56.98 10.19
C HIS A 838 -3.72 57.95 10.98
N THR A 839 -4.30 58.52 12.05
CA THR A 839 -3.69 59.59 12.86
C THR A 839 -3.82 59.37 14.38
N ASP A 840 -4.29 58.20 14.80
CA ASP A 840 -4.34 57.76 16.19
C ASP A 840 -2.93 57.65 16.82
N PRO A 841 -2.79 57.87 18.16
CA PRO A 841 -3.83 58.27 19.13
C PRO A 841 -3.94 59.80 19.32
N ASP A 842 -3.31 60.62 18.46
CA ASP A 842 -3.10 62.07 18.70
C ASP A 842 -4.39 62.84 19.03
N GLY A 843 -5.47 62.59 18.28
CA GLY A 843 -6.75 63.28 18.45
C GLY A 843 -7.43 62.93 19.79
N TYR A 844 -7.43 61.66 20.16
CA TYR A 844 -7.97 61.16 21.42
C TYR A 844 -7.23 61.74 22.62
N TRP A 845 -5.90 61.64 22.62
CA TRP A 845 -5.05 62.19 23.69
C TRP A 845 -5.21 63.70 23.82
N ALA A 846 -5.22 64.46 22.71
CA ALA A 846 -5.44 65.90 22.75
C ALA A 846 -6.81 66.26 23.35
N ASN A 847 -7.87 65.50 23.01
CA ASN A 847 -9.20 65.69 23.57
C ASN A 847 -9.24 65.42 25.09
N ARG A 848 -8.78 64.25 25.52
CA ARG A 848 -8.86 63.82 26.92
C ARG A 848 -7.95 64.63 27.84
N ALA A 849 -6.72 64.91 27.41
CA ALA A 849 -5.77 65.73 28.17
C ALA A 849 -6.30 67.17 28.37
N SER A 850 -6.85 67.78 27.33
CA SER A 850 -7.43 69.12 27.41
C SER A 850 -8.66 69.13 28.32
N ARG A 851 -9.58 68.19 28.13
CA ARG A 851 -10.87 68.12 28.85
C ARG A 851 -10.73 67.81 30.34
N TYR A 852 -9.79 66.96 30.72
CA TYR A 852 -9.67 66.48 32.11
C TYR A 852 -8.52 67.11 32.90
N PHE A 853 -7.47 67.60 32.23
CA PHE A 853 -6.26 68.09 32.87
C PHE A 853 -5.83 69.50 32.39
N GLY A 854 -6.52 70.10 31.41
CA GLY A 854 -6.19 71.44 30.91
C GLY A 854 -4.82 71.53 30.22
N THR A 855 -4.32 70.42 29.69
CA THR A 855 -2.97 70.28 29.11
C THR A 855 -3.02 69.51 27.78
N SER A 856 -1.91 69.42 27.07
CA SER A 856 -1.69 68.44 25.99
C SER A 856 -1.07 67.14 26.52
N TYR A 857 -1.22 66.07 25.73
CA TYR A 857 -0.48 64.82 25.88
C TYR A 857 -0.10 64.32 24.49
N THR A 858 1.14 63.84 24.34
CA THR A 858 1.77 63.50 23.06
C THR A 858 2.64 62.24 23.19
N MET A 859 3.10 61.69 22.07
CA MET A 859 4.06 60.56 22.07
C MET A 859 5.33 60.86 22.89
N LYS A 860 5.73 62.14 23.03
CA LYS A 860 6.87 62.51 23.89
C LYS A 860 6.55 62.41 25.38
N ASP A 861 5.34 62.79 25.78
CA ASP A 861 4.88 62.65 27.17
C ASP A 861 4.69 61.18 27.52
N PHE A 862 4.09 60.41 26.60
CA PHE A 862 3.96 58.96 26.72
C PHE A 862 5.32 58.26 26.80
N PHE A 863 6.29 58.66 25.99
CA PHE A 863 7.66 58.12 26.01
C PHE A 863 8.34 58.28 27.38
N GLU A 864 8.16 59.41 28.07
CA GLU A 864 8.69 59.57 29.44
C GLU A 864 8.04 58.60 30.44
N LEU A 865 6.78 58.22 30.23
CA LEU A 865 6.08 57.21 31.02
C LEU A 865 6.53 55.78 30.66
N VAL A 866 6.69 55.46 29.38
CA VAL A 866 7.27 54.18 28.92
C VAL A 866 8.67 53.97 29.46
N LYS A 867 9.53 55.00 29.46
CA LYS A 867 10.87 54.93 30.08
C LYS A 867 10.82 54.70 31.59
N TYR A 868 9.84 55.30 32.28
CA TYR A 868 9.62 55.05 33.71
C TYR A 868 9.27 53.58 33.95
N GLU A 869 8.22 53.06 33.31
CA GLU A 869 7.81 51.66 33.45
C GLU A 869 8.95 50.69 33.08
N TYR A 870 9.67 50.94 31.97
CA TYR A 870 10.81 50.13 31.53
C TYR A 870 11.97 50.10 32.54
N SER A 871 12.17 51.18 33.31
CA SER A 871 13.21 51.22 34.36
C SER A 871 12.84 50.50 35.67
N HIS A 872 11.62 49.94 35.77
CA HIS A 872 11.12 49.20 36.92
C HIS A 872 10.81 47.72 36.61
N LEU A 873 11.20 47.24 35.42
CA LEU A 873 11.21 45.83 35.01
C LEU A 873 12.55 45.15 35.39
#